data_AF-A0A087XQ92-F1
#
_entry.id   AF-A0A087XQ92-F1
#
_cell.length_a   1.000
_cell.length_b   1.000
_cell.length_c   1.000
_cell.angle_alpha   90.00
_cell.angle_beta   90.00
_cell.angle_gamma   90.00
#
_symmetry.space_group_name_H-M   'P 1'
#
loop_
_entity.id
_entity.type
_entity.pdbx_description
1 polymer ?
#
loop_
_entity_poly.entity_id
_entity_poly.type
_entity_poly.pdbx_seq_one_letter_code
_entity_poly.pdbx_strand_id
1 'polypeptide(L)'
;MPHKHKATPKRVFINNIDSYSSRNVAKYVHGRLNAAWFRCSRSDTSGDSLKSAKNRNTSKSQNQAFQVVGTVSNLSDELPPHILEEYCHPGKEELLSKLMECQVIIYNISQDADQVEEASWAVKALHDHREDFTSPKIFILISTVMTWANSIPLDPEDPELPFTDEIFYCRKAHPSFKKHIDLEKVVVKVGKSNREIFSTYVVASGLQYGMGEGVFHFFFKESWLGEASAISIYGDGKNIIPTIHVTDLASVVQNVIQHQPRPYYLLAVDLSNNSMEELVKIIATVVGPGNTVNRPFEDIYLNPELTVTEIESLQVNLRMEAVNVENLFSIHWHCESGLVDNVDLVVEEYRLSRGLLPLRVCILGPPAVGKTTLSLQICKKYKLHHITLRDTIYKAMAELEGIVKNPDPDAEEVAAEAQELLNTLNESMDSEGSSFLQKEQLKVLRDKMTSNQCKNQGYVLDAFPNSYKQAEDLFEDEQEEFSEKFTPEFVLVLDATEFFLTDRVINLPEETVQDLGYEPEKFLSRLAIYRENMQEEKSVLNYFEELDIIPVLLGNVMEDNVLCKDARSHIDICTSSDTQSNSTLCALNALFNLQFAPFEPSLPCVSEATNGEEPATSLLMRSRAARWEEWTQSSEEVRMLEELHMANLTDQMRSYLMKSVMPTLGKGLIECCRTQPAEPLDFLAEFLFRNNPHDH
;
A
#
# COMPACT_ATOMS: atom_id res chain seq x y z
N MET A 1 -12.45 49.20 24.86
CA MET A 1 -11.50 48.23 24.28
C MET A 1 -10.76 47.56 25.43
N PRO A 2 -10.91 46.25 25.68
CA PRO A 2 -10.08 45.58 26.66
C PRO A 2 -8.76 45.17 26.00
N HIS A 3 -7.64 45.48 26.67
CA HIS A 3 -6.31 45.06 26.29
C HIS A 3 -6.23 43.54 26.25
N LYS A 4 -5.97 42.96 25.07
CA LYS A 4 -5.55 41.56 24.95
C LYS A 4 -4.19 41.42 25.63
N HIS A 5 -4.16 40.90 26.85
CA HIS A 5 -2.93 40.38 27.44
C HIS A 5 -2.42 39.27 26.52
N LYS A 6 -1.30 39.51 25.83
CA LYS A 6 -0.55 38.43 25.18
C LYS A 6 -0.04 37.53 26.30
N ALA A 7 -0.61 36.33 26.43
CA ALA A 7 -0.08 35.31 27.32
C ALA A 7 1.35 34.99 26.90
N THR A 8 2.30 35.04 27.84
CA THR A 8 3.66 34.54 27.62
C THR A 8 3.60 33.05 27.33
N PRO A 9 4.31 32.54 26.30
CA PRO A 9 4.30 31.12 25.99
C PRO A 9 4.83 30.30 27.17
N LYS A 10 4.18 29.19 27.49
CA LYS A 10 4.67 28.25 28.51
C LYS A 10 5.78 27.40 27.90
N ARG A 11 6.92 27.29 28.59
CA ARG A 11 8.01 26.41 28.20
C ARG A 11 7.76 25.00 28.74
N VAL A 12 7.82 24.03 27.84
CA VAL A 12 7.53 22.61 28.08
C VAL A 12 8.79 21.81 27.81
N PHE A 13 9.29 21.11 28.83
CA PHE A 13 10.36 20.14 28.69
C PHE A 13 9.78 18.75 28.38
N ILE A 14 10.36 18.03 27.41
CA ILE A 14 10.04 16.63 27.10
C ILE A 14 11.37 15.85 27.01
N ASN A 15 11.51 14.70 27.68
CA ASN A 15 12.71 13.87 27.52
C ASN A 15 12.67 13.05 26.22
N ASN A 16 13.85 12.81 25.65
CA ASN A 16 14.08 12.02 24.43
C ASN A 16 13.09 12.36 23.32
N ILE A 17 13.07 13.62 22.87
CA ILE A 17 12.14 14.11 21.83
C ILE A 17 12.34 13.36 20.51
N ASP A 18 13.51 12.77 20.29
CA ASP A 18 13.81 11.91 19.16
C ASP A 18 13.10 10.54 19.23
N SER A 19 12.59 10.11 20.39
CA SER A 19 11.79 8.88 20.50
C SER A 19 10.42 9.00 19.83
N TYR A 20 9.88 7.89 19.33
CA TYR A 20 8.61 7.86 18.57
C TYR A 20 7.45 8.56 19.31
N SER A 21 7.25 8.25 20.59
CA SER A 21 6.14 8.78 21.37
C SER A 21 6.35 10.25 21.71
N SER A 22 7.51 10.59 22.29
CA SER A 22 7.82 11.96 22.70
C SER A 22 7.85 12.93 21.52
N ARG A 23 8.32 12.49 20.34
CA ARG A 23 8.30 13.28 19.09
C ARG A 23 6.89 13.68 18.71
N ASN A 24 5.96 12.73 18.72
CA ASN A 24 4.58 12.96 18.31
C ASN A 24 3.81 13.78 19.37
N VAL A 25 4.08 13.56 20.66
CA VAL A 25 3.57 14.43 21.75
C VAL A 25 4.08 15.87 21.57
N ALA A 26 5.38 16.06 21.29
CA ALA A 26 5.98 17.38 21.05
C ALA A 26 5.33 18.09 19.85
N LYS A 27 5.18 17.40 18.72
CA LYS A 27 4.49 17.91 17.52
C LYS A 27 3.07 18.37 17.84
N TYR A 28 2.31 17.56 18.57
CA TYR A 28 0.92 17.86 18.91
C TYR A 28 0.78 19.05 19.85
N VAL A 29 1.59 19.09 20.93
CA VAL A 29 1.61 20.19 21.91
C VAL A 29 1.99 21.51 21.24
N HIS A 30 2.89 21.47 20.26
CA HIS A 30 3.24 22.64 19.45
C HIS A 30 2.13 23.04 18.46
N GLY A 31 1.53 22.07 17.75
CA GLY A 31 0.67 22.31 16.59
C GLY A 31 -0.78 22.74 16.89
N ARG A 32 -1.34 22.40 18.06
CA ARG A 32 -2.80 22.52 18.30
C ARG A 32 -3.35 23.93 18.62
N LEU A 33 -2.70 24.98 18.14
CA LEU A 33 -3.37 26.29 17.92
C LEU A 33 -3.86 26.50 16.48
N ASN A 34 -3.56 25.56 15.57
CA ASN A 34 -4.10 25.54 14.22
C ASN A 34 -5.23 24.51 14.07
N ALA A 35 -6.39 24.76 14.70
CA ALA A 35 -7.64 24.02 14.48
C ALA A 35 -8.25 24.22 13.06
N ALA A 36 -7.42 24.60 12.09
CA ALA A 36 -7.77 24.76 10.68
C ALA A 36 -7.22 23.62 9.80
N TRP A 37 -6.21 22.87 10.25
CA TRP A 37 -5.63 21.77 9.46
C TRP A 37 -6.47 20.48 9.51
N PHE A 38 -7.09 20.18 10.65
CA PHE A 38 -7.94 18.97 10.83
C PHE A 38 -9.33 19.05 10.18
N ARG A 39 -9.69 20.17 9.51
CA ARG A 39 -11.01 20.33 8.90
C ARG A 39 -11.11 19.82 7.46
N CYS A 40 -10.03 19.26 6.90
CA CYS A 40 -10.01 18.77 5.51
C CYS A 40 -10.35 17.28 5.33
N SER A 41 -10.64 16.53 6.40
CA SER A 41 -10.91 15.08 6.29
C SER A 41 -12.32 14.65 6.72
N ARG A 42 -13.22 15.60 7.00
CA ARG A 42 -14.64 15.34 7.25
C ARG A 42 -15.46 16.02 6.16
N SER A 43 -15.70 15.31 5.07
CA SER A 43 -16.75 15.63 4.12
C SER A 43 -18.11 15.32 4.75
N ASP A 44 -18.58 16.18 5.65
CA ASP A 44 -19.99 16.16 6.03
C ASP A 44 -20.80 16.73 4.86
N THR A 45 -21.57 15.82 4.25
CA THR A 45 -22.61 16.04 3.27
C THR A 45 -23.59 17.11 3.76
N SER A 46 -23.43 18.34 3.28
CA SER A 46 -24.54 19.28 3.12
C SER A 46 -24.19 20.29 2.03
N GLY A 47 -24.86 20.16 0.89
CA GLY A 47 -24.79 21.15 -0.17
C GLY A 47 -25.33 22.48 0.31
N ASP A 48 -24.56 23.56 0.16
CA ASP A 48 -24.93 24.64 -0.74
C ASP A 48 -23.81 25.70 -0.85
N SER A 49 -23.71 26.28 -2.06
CA SER A 49 -23.05 27.56 -2.39
C SER A 49 -21.51 27.68 -2.39
N LEU A 50 -20.95 27.30 -3.54
CA LEU A 50 -19.69 27.81 -4.09
C LEU A 50 -19.85 29.30 -4.49
N LYS A 51 -19.11 30.22 -3.86
CA LYS A 51 -18.63 31.51 -4.41
C LYS A 51 -17.87 32.33 -3.34
N SER A 52 -16.53 32.23 -3.33
CA SER A 52 -15.59 33.37 -3.14
C SER A 52 -14.17 32.89 -2.76
N ALA A 53 -13.43 32.34 -3.71
CA ALA A 53 -11.99 32.11 -3.57
C ALA A 53 -11.20 33.06 -4.48
N LYS A 54 -11.15 34.35 -4.11
CA LYS A 54 -10.08 35.27 -4.54
C LYS A 54 -9.77 36.23 -3.38
N ASN A 55 -8.49 36.29 -3.02
CA ASN A 55 -7.85 37.08 -1.96
C ASN A 55 -7.80 36.44 -0.57
N ARG A 56 -6.61 35.93 -0.20
CA ARG A 56 -5.79 36.45 0.92
C ARG A 56 -4.47 35.68 1.07
N ASN A 57 -3.46 36.13 0.33
CA ASN A 57 -2.11 36.21 0.90
C ASN A 57 -2.18 37.26 2.02
N THR A 58 -2.10 36.83 3.28
CA THR A 58 -1.56 37.53 4.49
C THR A 58 -2.21 37.01 5.77
N SER A 59 -1.56 36.10 6.50
CA SER A 59 -1.43 36.14 7.98
C SER A 59 -0.62 34.95 8.53
N LYS A 60 0.70 34.93 8.31
CA LYS A 60 1.64 34.21 9.20
C LYS A 60 1.74 34.98 10.52
N SER A 61 0.83 34.73 11.46
CA SER A 61 0.94 35.18 12.88
C SER A 61 -0.36 34.86 13.62
N GLN A 62 -0.50 33.64 14.15
CA GLN A 62 -1.38 33.38 15.30
C GLN A 62 -0.69 32.39 16.27
N ASN A 63 -0.10 32.98 17.32
CA ASN A 63 0.18 32.45 18.67
C ASN A 63 0.73 31.01 18.82
N GLN A 64 2.05 30.87 19.00
CA GLN A 64 2.65 29.71 19.68
C GLN A 64 2.40 29.85 21.20
N ALA A 65 1.52 29.05 21.80
CA ALA A 65 1.29 29.08 23.26
C ALA A 65 2.26 28.22 24.07
N PHE A 66 2.93 27.24 23.43
CA PHE A 66 3.91 26.37 24.05
C PHE A 66 5.25 26.43 23.30
N GLN A 67 6.34 26.53 24.06
CA GLN A 67 7.71 26.43 23.56
C GLN A 67 8.28 25.09 24.04
N VAL A 68 8.48 24.15 23.11
CA VAL A 68 8.96 22.81 23.44
C VAL A 68 10.47 22.78 23.42
N VAL A 69 11.07 22.24 24.49
CA VAL A 69 12.51 21.97 24.63
C VAL A 69 12.69 20.56 25.16
N GLY A 70 13.86 19.95 24.97
CA GLY A 70 14.06 18.61 25.53
C GLY A 70 15.37 17.97 25.22
N THR A 71 15.54 16.76 25.75
CA THR A 71 16.73 15.95 25.50
C THR A 71 16.58 15.13 24.22
N VAL A 72 17.70 14.83 23.58
CA VAL A 72 17.78 13.94 22.41
C VAL A 72 18.94 12.97 22.56
N SER A 73 18.78 11.75 22.06
CA SER A 73 19.85 10.74 22.05
C SER A 73 20.92 11.10 21.02
N ASN A 74 20.50 11.57 19.84
CA ASN A 74 21.39 12.03 18.78
C ASN A 74 21.02 13.45 18.35
N LEU A 75 22.03 14.30 18.11
CA LEU A 75 21.82 15.63 17.54
C LEU A 75 21.40 15.52 16.07
N SER A 76 20.31 16.18 15.71
CA SER A 76 19.91 16.35 14.32
C SER A 76 20.69 17.52 13.69
N ASP A 77 21.04 17.41 12.41
CA ASP A 77 21.69 18.50 11.65
C ASP A 77 20.76 19.70 11.47
N GLU A 78 19.45 19.47 11.44
CA GLU A 78 18.42 20.51 11.40
C GLU A 78 17.42 20.34 12.55
N LEU A 79 17.16 21.43 13.28
CA LEU A 79 16.15 21.48 14.34
C LEU A 79 14.74 21.42 13.73
N PRO A 80 13.89 20.46 14.15
CA PRO A 80 12.52 20.41 13.68
C PRO A 80 11.76 21.69 14.01
N PRO A 81 10.84 22.16 13.15
CA PRO A 81 10.19 23.48 13.29
C PRO A 81 9.33 23.64 14.56
N HIS A 82 9.04 22.53 15.24
CA HIS A 82 8.22 22.46 16.45
C HIS A 82 9.04 22.47 17.76
N ILE A 83 10.37 22.41 17.68
CA ILE A 83 11.29 22.35 18.82
C ILE A 83 12.12 23.65 18.87
N LEU A 84 12.23 24.24 20.07
CA LEU A 84 13.01 25.45 20.29
C LEU A 84 14.49 25.14 20.57
N GLU A 85 14.75 24.17 21.44
CA GLU A 85 16.10 23.81 21.90
C GLU A 85 16.18 22.29 22.17
N GLU A 86 17.27 21.67 21.72
CA GLU A 86 17.61 20.27 21.98
C GLU A 86 18.87 20.18 22.83
N TYR A 87 18.87 19.24 23.78
CA TYR A 87 20.01 18.98 24.67
C TYR A 87 20.49 17.54 24.50
N CYS A 88 21.72 17.37 24.06
CA CYS A 88 22.32 16.05 23.90
C CYS A 88 23.18 15.72 25.12
N HIS A 89 22.79 14.68 25.86
CA HIS A 89 23.50 14.17 27.05
C HIS A 89 23.88 15.26 28.10
N PRO A 90 22.93 16.09 28.58
CA PRO A 90 23.25 17.11 29.58
C PRO A 90 23.67 16.48 30.92
N GLY A 91 24.64 17.09 31.60
CA GLY A 91 24.97 16.71 32.97
C GLY A 91 23.80 17.00 33.93
N LYS A 92 23.73 16.31 35.08
CA LYS A 92 22.62 16.47 36.04
C LYS A 92 22.40 17.92 36.50
N GLU A 93 23.46 18.68 36.74
CA GLU A 93 23.36 20.08 37.19
C GLU A 93 22.84 21.01 36.07
N GLU A 94 23.31 20.77 34.84
CA GLU A 94 22.84 21.50 33.67
C GLU A 94 21.37 21.20 33.38
N LEU A 95 21.00 19.92 33.39
CA LEU A 95 19.62 19.47 33.19
C LEU A 95 18.70 20.06 34.26
N LEU A 96 19.10 20.06 35.54
CA LEU A 96 18.31 20.69 36.60
C LEU A 96 18.08 22.17 36.32
N SER A 97 19.11 22.90 35.90
CA SER A 97 19.00 24.32 35.56
C SER A 97 17.96 24.54 34.45
N LYS A 98 17.98 23.70 33.41
CA LYS A 98 16.99 23.75 32.31
C LYS A 98 15.58 23.39 32.76
N LEU A 99 15.42 22.37 33.62
CA LEU A 99 14.13 22.00 34.20
C LEU A 99 13.55 23.13 35.09
N MET A 100 14.42 23.87 35.78
CA MET A 100 14.04 25.02 36.59
C MET A 100 13.54 26.21 35.75
N GLU A 101 13.91 26.32 34.48
CA GLU A 101 13.39 27.33 33.55
C GLU A 101 12.01 26.95 32.96
N CYS A 102 11.61 25.66 32.99
CA CYS A 102 10.40 25.16 32.35
C CYS A 102 9.17 25.19 33.29
N GLN A 103 7.98 25.50 32.78
CA GLN A 103 6.74 25.45 33.58
C GLN A 103 6.10 24.05 33.58
N VAL A 104 6.28 23.30 32.49
CA VAL A 104 5.78 21.94 32.34
C VAL A 104 6.94 21.03 32.02
N ILE A 105 7.00 19.88 32.68
CA ILE A 105 8.06 18.89 32.55
C ILE A 105 7.38 17.54 32.30
N ILE A 106 7.61 16.96 31.14
CA ILE A 106 7.03 15.69 30.70
C ILE A 106 8.16 14.67 30.60
N TYR A 107 8.07 13.62 31.41
CA TYR A 107 8.96 12.48 31.36
C TYR A 107 8.22 11.26 30.83
N ASN A 108 8.62 10.78 29.67
CA ASN A 108 8.16 9.56 29.05
C ASN A 108 9.12 8.41 29.35
N ILE A 109 8.60 7.41 30.04
CA ILE A 109 9.30 6.18 30.42
C ILE A 109 8.63 4.93 29.81
N SER A 110 7.63 5.11 28.94
CA SER A 110 6.87 4.00 28.39
C SER A 110 7.65 3.20 27.34
N GLN A 111 8.63 3.83 26.68
CA GLN A 111 9.42 3.21 25.60
C GLN A 111 10.81 2.77 26.03
N ASP A 112 11.44 3.53 26.94
CA ASP A 112 12.83 3.30 27.37
C ASP A 112 12.91 3.21 28.90
N ALA A 113 13.39 2.06 29.39
CA ALA A 113 13.54 1.77 30.81
C ALA A 113 14.70 2.53 31.46
N ASP A 114 15.70 2.99 30.69
CA ASP A 114 16.85 3.73 31.22
C ASP A 114 16.45 5.13 31.70
N GLN A 115 15.38 5.69 31.12
CA GLN A 115 14.80 6.99 31.52
C GLN A 115 14.18 6.97 32.92
N VAL A 116 13.91 5.79 33.49
CA VAL A 116 13.27 5.67 34.82
C VAL A 116 14.16 6.23 35.93
N GLU A 117 15.47 5.99 35.88
CA GLU A 117 16.40 6.49 36.90
C GLU A 117 16.57 8.01 36.79
N GLU A 118 16.64 8.55 35.57
CA GLU A 118 16.70 9.99 35.34
C GLU A 118 15.43 10.68 35.82
N ALA A 119 14.25 10.18 35.43
CA ALA A 119 12.97 10.73 35.85
C ALA A 119 12.78 10.68 37.39
N SER A 120 13.23 9.60 38.04
CA SER A 120 13.24 9.44 39.49
C SER A 120 14.13 10.47 40.19
N TRP A 121 15.29 10.76 39.62
CA TRP A 121 16.15 11.83 40.11
C TRP A 121 15.53 13.21 39.87
N ALA A 122 15.03 13.48 38.66
CA ALA A 122 14.49 14.77 38.26
C ALA A 122 13.32 15.20 39.15
N VAL A 123 12.35 14.32 39.40
CA VAL A 123 11.19 14.64 40.26
C VAL A 123 11.59 14.93 41.70
N LYS A 124 12.60 14.22 42.24
CA LYS A 124 13.12 14.46 43.59
C LYS A 124 13.89 15.77 43.66
N ALA A 125 14.79 16.02 42.70
CA ALA A 125 15.56 17.25 42.63
C ALA A 125 14.65 18.48 42.52
N LEU A 126 13.60 18.42 41.71
CA LEU A 126 12.59 19.48 41.60
C LEU A 126 11.83 19.68 42.92
N HIS A 127 11.43 18.58 43.58
CA HIS A 127 10.73 18.68 44.87
C HIS A 127 11.61 19.30 45.97
N ASP A 128 12.91 19.00 45.97
CA ASP A 128 13.86 19.53 46.95
C ASP A 128 14.11 21.04 46.74
N HIS A 129 14.10 21.50 45.49
CA HIS A 129 14.25 22.93 45.12
C HIS A 129 12.91 23.65 44.90
N ARG A 130 11.80 23.12 45.44
CA ARG A 130 10.45 23.68 45.25
C ARG A 130 10.29 25.12 45.76
N GLU A 131 11.13 25.53 46.71
CA GLU A 131 11.11 26.88 47.29
C GLU A 131 11.75 27.91 46.36
N ASP A 132 12.61 27.46 45.43
CA ASP A 132 13.30 28.30 44.45
C ASP A 132 12.47 28.50 43.15
N PHE A 133 11.24 27.99 43.11
CA PHE A 133 10.39 28.09 41.93
C PHE A 133 9.92 29.52 41.67
N THR A 134 10.22 30.05 40.50
CA THR A 134 9.73 31.36 40.04
C THR A 134 8.24 31.34 39.69
N SER A 135 7.69 30.16 39.36
CA SER A 135 6.29 29.94 38.99
C SER A 135 5.89 28.51 39.31
N PRO A 136 4.58 28.23 39.51
CA PRO A 136 4.09 26.86 39.69
C PRO A 136 4.54 25.95 38.55
N LYS A 137 4.97 24.73 38.88
CA LYS A 137 5.44 23.73 37.92
C LYS A 137 4.51 22.53 37.87
N ILE A 138 4.41 21.95 36.67
CA ILE A 138 3.67 20.72 36.43
C ILE A 138 4.67 19.65 35.99
N PHE A 139 4.67 18.51 36.67
CA PHE A 139 5.43 17.32 36.29
C PHE A 139 4.47 16.23 35.82
N ILE A 140 4.64 15.73 34.60
CA ILE A 140 3.80 14.67 34.03
C ILE A 140 4.72 13.49 33.71
N LEU A 141 4.45 12.34 34.32
CA LEU A 141 5.09 11.07 34.01
C LEU A 141 4.18 10.28 33.07
N ILE A 142 4.62 10.06 31.83
CA ILE A 142 3.99 9.11 30.91
C ILE A 142 4.60 7.73 31.24
N SER A 143 3.80 6.91 31.90
CA SER A 143 4.12 5.54 32.29
C SER A 143 3.39 4.54 31.38
N THR A 144 3.48 3.25 31.71
CA THR A 144 2.96 2.14 30.91
C THR A 144 1.98 1.28 31.72
N VAL A 145 0.97 0.73 31.03
CA VAL A 145 0.06 -0.30 31.56
C VAL A 145 0.77 -1.58 32.03
N MET A 146 2.04 -1.80 31.67
CA MET A 146 2.84 -2.91 32.20
C MET A 146 2.99 -2.90 33.73
N THR A 147 2.73 -1.76 34.38
CA THR A 147 2.64 -1.68 35.85
C THR A 147 1.41 -2.39 36.42
N TRP A 148 0.52 -2.91 35.57
CA TRP A 148 -0.67 -3.69 35.91
C TRP A 148 -0.63 -5.13 35.42
N ALA A 149 0.35 -5.53 34.60
CA ALA A 149 0.32 -6.79 33.86
C ALA A 149 0.08 -8.07 34.70
N ASN A 150 0.47 -8.08 35.98
CA ASN A 150 0.29 -9.22 36.88
C ASN A 150 -0.81 -9.00 37.92
N SER A 151 -1.68 -8.01 37.70
CA SER A 151 -2.83 -7.74 38.58
C SER A 151 -3.84 -8.87 38.45
N ILE A 152 -4.44 -9.24 39.58
CA ILE A 152 -5.47 -10.28 39.63
C ILE A 152 -6.80 -9.60 39.25
N PRO A 153 -7.68 -10.26 38.46
CA PRO A 153 -9.02 -9.75 38.18
C PRO A 153 -9.76 -9.34 39.46
N LEU A 154 -10.59 -8.31 39.36
CA LEU A 154 -11.29 -7.75 40.51
C LEU A 154 -12.32 -8.72 41.09
N ASP A 155 -12.98 -9.48 40.21
CA ASP A 155 -13.88 -10.55 40.57
C ASP A 155 -13.39 -11.88 39.96
N PRO A 156 -13.10 -12.92 40.77
CA PRO A 156 -12.78 -14.24 40.26
C PRO A 156 -13.92 -14.90 39.46
N GLU A 157 -15.17 -14.51 39.72
CA GLU A 157 -16.35 -15.03 39.03
C GLU A 157 -16.66 -14.26 37.74
N ASP A 158 -16.15 -13.02 37.61
CA ASP A 158 -16.27 -12.18 36.42
C ASP A 158 -14.89 -11.64 35.98
N PRO A 159 -14.08 -12.47 35.28
CA PRO A 159 -12.76 -12.06 34.78
C PRO A 159 -12.85 -11.04 33.62
N GLU A 160 -14.05 -10.71 33.14
CA GLU A 160 -14.26 -9.77 32.06
C GLU A 160 -14.35 -8.32 32.53
N LEU A 161 -14.48 -8.11 33.85
CA LEU A 161 -14.62 -6.79 34.46
C LEU A 161 -13.33 -5.96 34.28
N PRO A 162 -13.41 -4.76 33.65
CA PRO A 162 -12.22 -3.99 33.30
C PRO A 162 -11.56 -3.34 34.53
N PHE A 163 -10.23 -3.19 34.46
CA PHE A 163 -9.49 -2.39 35.44
C PHE A 163 -9.70 -0.90 35.17
N THR A 164 -10.08 -0.17 36.22
CA THR A 164 -10.22 1.28 36.18
C THR A 164 -9.08 1.96 36.94
N ASP A 165 -8.86 3.25 36.67
CA ASP A 165 -7.83 4.02 37.35
C ASP A 165 -8.14 4.35 38.81
N GLU A 166 -9.37 4.16 39.27
CA GLU A 166 -9.76 4.32 40.68
C GLU A 166 -9.03 3.34 41.61
N ILE A 167 -8.80 2.11 41.14
CA ILE A 167 -8.22 1.00 41.91
C ILE A 167 -6.70 0.88 41.75
N PHE A 168 -6.04 1.92 41.22
CA PHE A 168 -4.61 1.86 40.89
C PHE A 168 -3.75 1.35 42.05
N TYR A 169 -4.07 1.69 43.30
CA TYR A 169 -3.32 1.25 44.48
C TYR A 169 -3.22 -0.27 44.69
N CYS A 170 -4.09 -1.09 44.08
CA CYS A 170 -4.10 -2.55 44.20
C CYS A 170 -3.29 -3.28 43.10
N ARG A 171 -2.73 -2.54 42.13
CA ARG A 171 -2.07 -3.12 40.95
C ARG A 171 -0.78 -3.89 41.27
N LYS A 172 -0.45 -4.85 40.40
CA LYS A 172 0.83 -5.58 40.41
C LYS A 172 1.50 -5.48 39.05
N ALA A 173 2.73 -4.97 39.05
CA ALA A 173 3.54 -4.82 37.86
C ALA A 173 4.16 -6.14 37.38
N HIS A 174 4.44 -6.20 36.08
CA HIS A 174 5.32 -7.21 35.52
C HIS A 174 6.71 -7.13 36.18
N PRO A 175 7.46 -8.26 36.33
CA PRO A 175 8.77 -8.26 36.98
C PRO A 175 9.80 -7.31 36.37
N SER A 176 9.78 -7.11 35.05
CA SER A 176 10.68 -6.16 34.36
C SER A 176 10.30 -4.69 34.59
N PHE A 177 9.05 -4.40 34.94
CA PHE A 177 8.53 -3.03 35.15
C PHE A 177 8.39 -2.65 36.63
N LYS A 178 9.11 -3.33 37.54
CA LYS A 178 9.15 -2.99 38.97
C LYS A 178 9.67 -1.57 39.22
N LYS A 179 10.67 -1.14 38.47
CA LYS A 179 11.23 0.21 38.59
C LYS A 179 10.20 1.28 38.22
N HIS A 180 9.40 1.03 37.17
CA HIS A 180 8.35 1.93 36.71
C HIS A 180 7.29 2.16 37.80
N ILE A 181 6.73 1.09 38.37
CA ILE A 181 5.72 1.23 39.44
C ILE A 181 6.27 1.92 40.69
N ASP A 182 7.54 1.71 41.03
CA ASP A 182 8.18 2.38 42.17
C ASP A 182 8.36 3.87 41.90
N LEU A 183 8.73 4.26 40.68
CA LEU A 183 8.76 5.66 40.26
C LEU A 183 7.36 6.29 40.29
N GLU A 184 6.32 5.62 39.78
CA GLU A 184 4.94 6.13 39.84
C GLU A 184 4.52 6.44 41.29
N LYS A 185 4.85 5.57 42.24
CA LYS A 185 4.59 5.81 43.68
C LYS A 185 5.35 7.02 44.20
N VAL A 186 6.60 7.22 43.79
CA VAL A 186 7.40 8.40 44.15
C VAL A 186 6.75 9.67 43.61
N VAL A 187 6.34 9.70 42.35
CA VAL A 187 5.69 10.86 41.73
C VAL A 187 4.40 11.21 42.48
N VAL A 188 3.52 10.23 42.72
CA VAL A 188 2.27 10.44 43.48
C VAL A 188 2.55 10.92 44.92
N LYS A 189 3.58 10.39 45.58
CA LYS A 189 3.98 10.83 46.93
C LYS A 189 4.44 12.29 46.93
N VAL A 190 5.23 12.68 45.95
CA VAL A 190 5.74 14.06 45.80
C VAL A 190 4.60 15.05 45.54
N GLY A 191 3.63 14.70 44.70
CA GLY A 191 2.47 15.56 44.43
C GLY A 191 1.56 15.82 45.62
N LYS A 192 1.55 14.93 46.61
CA LYS A 192 0.77 15.09 47.85
C LYS A 192 1.35 16.15 48.79
N SER A 193 2.62 16.51 48.65
CA SER A 193 3.28 17.47 49.56
C SER A 193 2.74 18.89 49.38
N ASN A 194 2.87 19.48 48.18
CA ASN A 194 2.50 20.89 47.90
C ASN A 194 1.99 21.08 46.45
N ARG A 195 0.74 20.72 46.21
CA ARG A 195 0.12 20.71 44.87
C ARG A 195 0.07 22.08 44.18
N GLU A 196 -0.16 23.16 44.94
CA GLU A 196 -0.31 24.52 44.36
C GLU A 196 0.99 25.04 43.74
N ILE A 197 2.14 24.61 44.27
CA ILE A 197 3.47 25.01 43.80
C ILE A 197 4.03 23.98 42.83
N PHE A 198 3.83 22.68 43.13
CA PHE A 198 4.33 21.57 42.33
C PHE A 198 3.26 20.50 42.16
N SER A 199 2.59 20.53 41.01
CA SER A 199 1.59 19.52 40.64
C SER A 199 2.25 18.38 39.88
N THR A 200 2.00 17.14 40.31
CA THR A 200 2.56 15.95 39.64
C THR A 200 1.45 15.03 39.16
N TYR A 201 1.63 14.44 37.98
CA TYR A 201 0.67 13.52 37.37
C TYR A 201 1.38 12.29 36.85
N VAL A 202 0.73 11.14 36.97
CA VAL A 202 1.11 9.89 36.32
C VAL A 202 0.01 9.57 35.30
N VAL A 203 0.38 9.47 34.04
CA VAL A 203 -0.48 9.06 32.93
C VAL A 203 0.02 7.70 32.48
N ALA A 204 -0.69 6.63 32.82
CA ALA A 204 -0.35 5.29 32.37
C ALA A 204 -0.97 5.05 30.99
N SER A 205 -0.13 4.98 29.96
CA SER A 205 -0.58 4.75 28.60
C SER A 205 -0.72 3.26 28.30
N GLY A 206 -1.76 2.90 27.53
CA GLY A 206 -1.80 1.65 26.78
C GLY A 206 -0.64 1.51 25.80
N LEU A 207 -0.57 0.40 25.08
CA LEU A 207 0.40 0.23 24.00
C LEU A 207 0.12 1.22 22.88
N GLN A 208 1.16 1.95 22.50
CA GLN A 208 1.02 3.15 21.67
C GLN A 208 1.13 2.81 20.18
N TYR A 209 0.17 3.28 19.38
CA TYR A 209 0.13 3.11 17.91
C TYR A 209 -0.17 4.45 17.19
N GLY A 210 0.00 4.48 15.86
CA GLY A 210 -0.25 5.67 15.04
C GLY A 210 0.99 6.51 14.69
N MET A 211 0.95 7.26 13.59
CA MET A 211 2.05 8.17 13.17
C MET A 211 3.44 7.48 12.99
N GLY A 212 3.51 6.19 12.64
CA GLY A 212 4.75 5.51 12.22
C GLY A 212 5.14 4.24 12.98
N GLU A 213 4.13 3.44 13.32
CA GLU A 213 3.86 2.63 14.51
C GLU A 213 5.04 2.11 15.36
N GLY A 214 4.84 2.14 16.68
CA GLY A 214 5.79 1.73 17.72
C GLY A 214 5.89 0.21 17.89
N VAL A 215 5.20 -0.34 18.91
CA VAL A 215 5.32 -1.78 19.26
C VAL A 215 4.82 -2.70 18.13
N PHE A 216 3.89 -2.22 17.30
CA PHE A 216 3.33 -2.98 16.18
C PHE A 216 4.14 -2.88 14.88
N HIS A 217 5.28 -2.17 14.88
CA HIS A 217 6.09 -1.96 13.67
C HIS A 217 6.50 -3.26 12.97
N PHE A 218 6.85 -4.27 13.76
CA PHE A 218 7.23 -5.57 13.24
C PHE A 218 6.15 -6.14 12.30
N PHE A 219 4.88 -6.14 12.73
CA PHE A 219 3.77 -6.67 11.95
C PHE A 219 3.47 -5.83 10.71
N PHE A 220 3.51 -4.51 10.83
CA PHE A 220 3.35 -3.60 9.69
C PHE A 220 4.46 -3.80 8.66
N LYS A 221 5.71 -3.93 9.10
CA LYS A 221 6.87 -4.12 8.22
C LYS A 221 6.86 -5.49 7.54
N GLU A 222 6.59 -6.57 8.27
CA GLU A 222 6.49 -7.92 7.70
C GLU A 222 5.36 -7.98 6.66
N SER A 223 4.20 -7.40 6.99
CA SER A 223 3.07 -7.27 6.08
C SER A 223 3.39 -6.43 4.85
N TRP A 224 4.08 -5.30 5.03
CA TRP A 224 4.44 -4.39 3.95
C TRP A 224 5.48 -4.99 3.00
N LEU A 225 6.42 -5.79 3.48
CA LEU A 225 7.45 -6.39 2.62
C LEU A 225 6.90 -7.52 1.74
N GLY A 226 5.82 -8.19 2.19
CA GLY A 226 5.12 -9.22 1.41
C GLY A 226 5.97 -10.47 1.10
N GLU A 227 7.08 -10.69 1.80
CA GLU A 227 7.97 -11.85 1.60
C GLU A 227 7.33 -13.13 2.15
N ALA A 228 6.52 -13.01 3.19
CA ALA A 228 5.75 -14.11 3.77
C ALA A 228 4.36 -14.19 3.14
N SER A 229 3.92 -15.40 2.79
CA SER A 229 2.56 -15.65 2.29
C SER A 229 1.49 -15.51 3.37
N ALA A 230 1.88 -15.56 4.65
CA ALA A 230 1.01 -15.36 5.80
C ALA A 230 1.79 -14.76 6.97
N ILE A 231 1.13 -13.90 7.75
CA ILE A 231 1.71 -13.22 8.92
C ILE A 231 1.57 -14.11 10.16
N SER A 232 2.60 -14.14 10.99
CA SER A 232 2.66 -15.04 12.14
C SER A 232 1.99 -14.43 13.38
N ILE A 233 0.99 -15.14 13.93
CA ILE A 233 0.41 -14.84 15.23
C ILE A 233 1.11 -15.73 16.26
N TYR A 234 1.79 -15.13 17.23
CA TYR A 234 2.55 -15.85 18.24
C TYR A 234 1.67 -16.19 19.44
N GLY A 235 1.54 -17.49 19.73
CA GLY A 235 0.66 -18.00 20.78
C GLY A 235 -0.77 -18.23 20.29
N ASP A 236 -1.71 -18.17 21.24
CA ASP A 236 -3.14 -18.37 21.01
C ASP A 236 -3.87 -17.08 20.60
N GLY A 237 -3.24 -15.90 20.76
CA GLY A 237 -3.75 -14.62 20.25
C GLY A 237 -4.98 -14.07 20.97
N LYS A 238 -5.49 -14.77 21.98
CA LYS A 238 -6.71 -14.41 22.76
C LYS A 238 -6.47 -13.36 23.82
N ASN A 239 -5.22 -12.95 24.03
CA ASN A 239 -4.89 -11.93 25.01
C ASN A 239 -5.37 -10.56 24.55
N ILE A 240 -5.97 -9.80 25.46
CA ILE A 240 -6.50 -8.47 25.18
C ILE A 240 -5.43 -7.43 25.48
N ILE A 241 -5.14 -6.62 24.47
CA ILE A 241 -4.07 -5.64 24.51
C ILE A 241 -4.69 -4.24 24.65
N PRO A 242 -4.52 -3.55 25.79
CA PRO A 242 -4.98 -2.19 25.94
C PRO A 242 -4.10 -1.26 25.09
N THR A 243 -4.70 -0.56 24.13
CA THR A 243 -4.00 0.30 23.18
C THR A 243 -4.36 1.78 23.36
N ILE A 244 -3.56 2.68 22.78
CA ILE A 244 -3.92 4.09 22.63
C ILE A 244 -3.19 4.70 21.43
N HIS A 245 -3.91 5.51 20.64
CA HIS A 245 -3.28 6.27 19.57
C HIS A 245 -2.39 7.39 20.14
N VAL A 246 -1.21 7.60 19.57
CA VAL A 246 -0.22 8.56 20.12
C VAL A 246 -0.75 10.01 20.12
N THR A 247 -1.59 10.39 19.16
CA THR A 247 -2.23 11.73 19.17
C THR A 247 -3.25 11.87 20.29
N ASP A 248 -3.94 10.79 20.65
CA ASP A 248 -4.92 10.79 21.74
C ASP A 248 -4.21 10.85 23.09
N LEU A 249 -3.11 10.12 23.24
CA LEU A 249 -2.22 10.27 24.38
C LEU A 249 -1.72 11.72 24.52
N ALA A 250 -1.29 12.34 23.42
CA ALA A 250 -0.87 13.75 23.43
C ALA A 250 -2.02 14.70 23.80
N SER A 251 -3.25 14.41 23.36
CA SER A 251 -4.46 15.14 23.73
C SER A 251 -4.75 15.02 25.23
N VAL A 252 -4.65 13.82 25.81
CA VAL A 252 -4.78 13.60 27.27
C VAL A 252 -3.73 14.43 28.02
N VAL A 253 -2.46 14.36 27.62
CA VAL A 253 -1.37 15.11 28.25
C VAL A 253 -1.63 16.62 28.17
N GLN A 254 -2.08 17.12 27.02
CA GLN A 254 -2.44 18.53 26.86
C GLN A 254 -3.59 18.95 27.78
N ASN A 255 -4.63 18.13 27.91
CA ASN A 255 -5.75 18.39 28.82
C ASN A 255 -5.33 18.38 30.29
N VAL A 256 -4.39 17.50 30.69
CA VAL A 256 -3.79 17.52 32.03
C VAL A 256 -3.06 18.84 32.29
N ILE A 257 -2.30 19.35 31.32
CA ILE A 257 -1.60 20.65 31.42
C ILE A 257 -2.58 21.82 31.59
N GLN A 258 -3.72 21.76 30.89
CA GLN A 258 -4.71 22.84 30.88
C GLN A 258 -5.61 22.84 32.10
N HIS A 259 -6.14 21.68 32.49
CA HIS A 259 -7.20 21.54 33.50
C HIS A 259 -6.68 21.16 34.88
N GLN A 260 -5.48 20.57 34.99
CA GLN A 260 -4.87 20.15 36.27
C GLN A 260 -5.84 19.32 37.14
N PRO A 261 -6.28 18.14 36.65
CA PRO A 261 -7.33 17.34 37.28
C PRO A 261 -6.99 16.93 38.72
N ARG A 262 -8.00 16.67 39.55
CA ARG A 262 -7.81 16.23 40.95
C ARG A 262 -7.03 14.92 41.11
N PRO A 263 -7.34 13.81 40.40
CA PRO A 263 -6.56 12.59 40.51
C PRO A 263 -5.11 12.78 40.07
N TYR A 264 -4.19 12.14 40.80
CA TYR A 264 -2.74 12.15 40.48
C TYR A 264 -2.36 11.06 39.46
N TYR A 265 -3.22 10.06 39.31
CA TYR A 265 -3.02 8.91 38.44
C TYR A 265 -4.18 8.88 37.44
N LEU A 266 -3.86 8.77 36.16
CA LEU A 266 -4.81 8.72 35.05
C LEU A 266 -4.42 7.55 34.16
N LEU A 267 -5.42 6.77 33.75
CA LEU A 267 -5.24 5.75 32.72
C LEU A 267 -5.59 6.34 31.36
N ALA A 268 -4.74 6.12 30.36
CA ALA A 268 -4.92 6.58 29.00
C ALA A 268 -4.91 5.37 28.07
N VAL A 269 -6.10 4.84 27.82
CA VAL A 269 -6.39 3.73 26.88
C VAL A 269 -7.55 4.16 25.99
N ASP A 270 -7.63 3.60 24.79
CA ASP A 270 -8.82 3.71 23.93
C ASP A 270 -9.97 2.84 24.48
N LEU A 271 -11.16 2.96 23.89
CA LEU A 271 -12.33 2.17 24.30
C LEU A 271 -12.30 0.74 23.72
N SER A 272 -11.22 0.38 23.05
CA SER A 272 -11.12 -0.88 22.34
C SER A 272 -10.60 -1.99 23.25
N ASN A 273 -11.18 -3.18 23.13
CA ASN A 273 -10.78 -4.37 23.86
C ASN A 273 -10.37 -5.47 22.87
N ASN A 274 -9.53 -5.09 21.91
CA ASN A 274 -9.14 -5.96 20.82
C ASN A 274 -8.14 -7.02 21.29
N SER A 275 -8.32 -8.23 20.78
CA SER A 275 -7.37 -9.33 20.96
C SER A 275 -6.15 -9.17 20.07
N MET A 276 -5.03 -9.78 20.46
CA MET A 276 -3.82 -9.81 19.62
C MET A 276 -4.09 -10.43 18.25
N GLU A 277 -4.92 -11.47 18.18
CA GLU A 277 -5.33 -12.10 16.93
C GLU A 277 -6.07 -11.12 16.01
N GLU A 278 -7.05 -10.36 16.51
CA GLU A 278 -7.79 -9.36 15.72
C GLU A 278 -6.88 -8.26 15.21
N LEU A 279 -5.96 -7.76 16.06
CA LEU A 279 -5.00 -6.71 15.69
C LEU A 279 -4.05 -7.19 14.58
N VAL A 280 -3.50 -8.40 14.67
CA VAL A 280 -2.61 -8.93 13.63
C VAL A 280 -3.38 -9.26 12.35
N LYS A 281 -4.59 -9.82 12.46
CA LYS A 281 -5.43 -10.11 11.30
C LYS A 281 -5.80 -8.86 10.51
N ILE A 282 -6.24 -7.80 11.19
CA ILE A 282 -6.62 -6.56 10.48
C ILE A 282 -5.40 -5.93 9.79
N ILE A 283 -4.23 -5.94 10.44
CA ILE A 283 -2.98 -5.47 9.81
C ILE A 283 -2.63 -6.35 8.60
N ALA A 284 -2.72 -7.67 8.72
CA ALA A 284 -2.42 -8.59 7.61
C ALA A 284 -3.39 -8.39 6.43
N THR A 285 -4.67 -8.11 6.69
CA THR A 285 -5.69 -7.86 5.66
C THR A 285 -5.50 -6.53 4.96
N VAL A 286 -5.22 -5.46 5.70
CA VAL A 286 -5.16 -4.09 5.15
C VAL A 286 -3.78 -3.75 4.59
N VAL A 287 -2.71 -4.25 5.21
CA VAL A 287 -1.34 -3.96 4.78
C VAL A 287 -0.75 -5.06 3.90
N GLY A 288 -1.03 -6.33 4.25
CA GLY A 288 -0.31 -7.49 3.75
C GLY A 288 -1.14 -8.47 2.90
N PRO A 289 -0.83 -9.77 2.95
CA PRO A 289 -1.42 -10.80 2.11
C PRO A 289 -2.81 -11.27 2.56
N GLY A 290 -3.33 -10.79 3.70
CA GLY A 290 -4.62 -11.19 4.28
C GLY A 290 -4.62 -12.52 5.04
N ASN A 291 -3.61 -13.36 4.86
CA ASN A 291 -3.52 -14.65 5.55
C ASN A 291 -2.70 -14.55 6.84
N THR A 292 -3.13 -15.27 7.88
CA THR A 292 -2.44 -15.37 9.17
C THR A 292 -2.23 -16.82 9.57
N VAL A 293 -1.12 -17.13 10.24
CA VAL A 293 -0.79 -18.48 10.75
C VAL A 293 -0.37 -18.41 12.21
N ASN A 294 -0.92 -19.29 13.03
CA ASN A 294 -0.54 -19.40 14.44
C ASN A 294 0.80 -20.15 14.58
N ARG A 295 1.70 -19.59 15.38
CA ARG A 295 3.00 -20.17 15.73
C ARG A 295 3.14 -20.29 17.25
N PRO A 296 3.95 -21.23 17.75
CA PRO A 296 4.26 -21.27 19.18
C PRO A 296 4.89 -19.94 19.61
N PHE A 297 4.60 -19.51 20.84
CA PHE A 297 5.04 -18.19 21.29
C PHE A 297 6.57 -18.10 21.34
N GLU A 298 7.27 -19.20 21.63
CA GLU A 298 8.73 -19.26 21.74
C GLU A 298 9.45 -18.82 20.46
N ASP A 299 8.80 -18.95 19.30
CA ASP A 299 9.35 -18.55 18.00
C ASP A 299 9.53 -17.02 17.90
N ILE A 300 8.80 -16.23 18.69
CA ILE A 300 8.93 -14.76 18.64
C ILE A 300 10.33 -14.29 19.04
N TYR A 301 11.01 -15.04 19.93
CA TYR A 301 12.36 -14.73 20.39
C TYR A 301 13.43 -14.99 19.34
N LEU A 302 13.10 -15.67 18.24
CA LEU A 302 13.99 -15.85 17.10
C LEU A 302 14.06 -14.60 16.23
N ASN A 303 13.12 -13.67 16.37
CA ASN A 303 13.08 -12.44 15.59
C ASN A 303 14.04 -11.40 16.20
N PRO A 304 15.07 -10.96 15.47
CA PRO A 304 16.03 -9.99 15.98
C PRO A 304 15.48 -8.56 16.06
N GLU A 305 14.32 -8.29 15.45
CA GLU A 305 13.74 -6.95 15.35
C GLU A 305 12.93 -6.54 16.59
N LEU A 306 12.50 -7.51 17.40
CA LEU A 306 11.71 -7.26 18.61
C LEU A 306 12.61 -7.32 19.84
N THR A 307 12.51 -6.30 20.69
CA THR A 307 13.16 -6.30 22.00
C THR A 307 12.40 -7.18 22.99
N VAL A 308 13.09 -7.68 24.02
CA VAL A 308 12.47 -8.49 25.08
C VAL A 308 11.32 -7.74 25.75
N THR A 309 11.46 -6.42 25.95
CA THR A 309 10.42 -5.56 26.54
C THR A 309 9.18 -5.42 25.65
N GLU A 310 9.35 -5.37 24.33
CA GLU A 310 8.23 -5.34 23.38
C GLU A 310 7.51 -6.69 23.34
N ILE A 311 8.27 -7.80 23.33
CA ILE A 311 7.73 -9.16 23.40
C ILE A 311 6.89 -9.34 24.67
N GLU A 312 7.42 -8.94 25.83
CA GLU A 312 6.68 -8.98 27.10
C GLU A 312 5.43 -8.09 27.08
N SER A 313 5.49 -6.94 26.38
CA SER A 313 4.34 -6.04 26.24
C SER A 313 3.23 -6.63 25.37
N LEU A 314 3.58 -7.40 24.33
CA LEU A 314 2.62 -8.10 23.47
C LEU A 314 1.93 -9.28 24.16
N GLN A 315 2.45 -9.77 25.29
CA GLN A 315 1.83 -10.84 26.10
C GLN A 315 0.79 -10.33 27.10
N VAL A 316 0.60 -9.01 27.20
CA VAL A 316 -0.36 -8.43 28.13
C VAL A 316 -1.77 -8.95 27.83
N ASN A 317 -2.48 -9.28 28.91
CA ASN A 317 -3.89 -9.62 28.88
C ASN A 317 -4.63 -8.78 29.93
N LEU A 318 -5.05 -7.57 29.56
CA LEU A 318 -5.70 -6.62 30.45
C LEU A 318 -6.87 -5.95 29.75
N ARG A 319 -8.06 -6.01 30.34
CA ARG A 319 -9.20 -5.16 29.98
C ARG A 319 -9.17 -3.91 30.85
N MET A 320 -9.23 -2.73 30.24
CA MET A 320 -9.00 -1.46 30.92
C MET A 320 -9.96 -0.39 30.44
N GLU A 321 -10.37 0.50 31.34
CA GLU A 321 -11.28 1.60 31.02
C GLU A 321 -10.80 2.92 31.65
N ALA A 322 -10.74 3.98 30.84
CA ALA A 322 -10.17 5.27 31.20
C ALA A 322 -11.19 6.22 31.86
N VAL A 323 -11.84 5.76 32.93
CA VAL A 323 -12.99 6.43 33.57
C VAL A 323 -12.70 7.89 33.95
N ASN A 324 -11.55 8.22 34.55
CA ASN A 324 -11.27 9.62 34.88
C ASN A 324 -11.02 10.49 33.65
N VAL A 325 -10.44 9.96 32.58
CA VAL A 325 -10.16 10.73 31.36
C VAL A 325 -11.45 11.13 30.68
N GLU A 326 -12.38 10.20 30.54
CA GLU A 326 -13.71 10.44 29.95
C GLU A 326 -14.55 11.42 30.78
N ASN A 327 -14.55 11.26 32.10
CA ASN A 327 -15.35 12.10 32.98
C ASN A 327 -14.79 13.51 33.18
N LEU A 328 -13.46 13.67 33.15
CA LEU A 328 -12.81 14.95 33.48
C LEU A 328 -12.53 15.82 32.25
N PHE A 329 -12.44 15.24 31.06
CA PHE A 329 -12.01 15.95 29.86
C PHE A 329 -12.99 15.81 28.70
N SER A 330 -13.18 16.90 27.95
CA SER A 330 -13.86 16.86 26.66
C SER A 330 -12.82 16.66 25.56
N ILE A 331 -12.41 15.40 25.36
CA ILE A 331 -11.39 15.03 24.37
C ILE A 331 -12.06 14.83 23.01
N HIS A 332 -11.45 15.42 21.98
CA HIS A 332 -11.70 15.00 20.61
C HIS A 332 -10.73 13.87 20.30
N TRP A 333 -11.26 12.65 20.30
CA TRP A 333 -10.54 11.43 20.00
C TRP A 333 -10.27 11.32 18.50
N HIS A 334 -9.06 10.89 18.18
CA HIS A 334 -8.63 10.56 16.83
C HIS A 334 -8.98 9.10 16.49
N CYS A 335 -8.75 8.17 17.42
CA CYS A 335 -9.13 6.76 17.29
C CYS A 335 -9.85 6.27 18.56
N GLU A 336 -11.08 6.73 18.78
CA GLU A 336 -11.89 6.37 19.96
C GLU A 336 -12.16 4.87 20.06
N SER A 337 -12.52 4.24 18.93
CA SER A 337 -12.83 2.81 18.85
C SER A 337 -11.61 1.91 18.63
N GLY A 338 -10.40 2.46 18.67
CA GLY A 338 -9.15 1.71 18.61
C GLY A 338 -8.59 1.49 17.22
N LEU A 339 -7.55 0.63 17.14
CA LEU A 339 -6.80 0.36 15.91
C LEU A 339 -7.61 -0.40 14.85
N VAL A 340 -8.43 -1.39 15.26
CA VAL A 340 -9.12 -2.28 14.32
C VAL A 340 -10.08 -1.50 13.42
N ASP A 341 -10.90 -0.63 14.00
CA ASP A 341 -11.87 0.17 13.24
C ASP A 341 -11.23 1.32 12.45
N ASN A 342 -10.09 1.85 12.92
CA ASN A 342 -9.43 3.02 12.33
C ASN A 342 -8.14 2.66 11.56
N VAL A 343 -8.00 1.39 11.17
CA VAL A 343 -6.79 0.85 10.55
C VAL A 343 -6.40 1.59 9.28
N ASP A 344 -7.36 1.97 8.43
CA ASP A 344 -7.09 2.69 7.17
C ASP A 344 -6.40 4.03 7.42
N LEU A 345 -6.88 4.79 8.42
CA LEU A 345 -6.28 6.06 8.83
C LEU A 345 -4.85 5.82 9.34
N VAL A 346 -4.64 4.81 10.18
CA VAL A 346 -3.32 4.48 10.73
C VAL A 346 -2.35 4.04 9.64
N VAL A 347 -2.81 3.31 8.62
CA VAL A 347 -1.98 2.91 7.46
C VAL A 347 -1.58 4.13 6.64
N GLU A 348 -2.47 5.08 6.41
CA GLU A 348 -2.12 6.34 5.75
C GLU A 348 -1.08 7.14 6.54
N GLU A 349 -1.23 7.21 7.87
CA GLU A 349 -0.24 7.84 8.74
C GLU A 349 1.11 7.13 8.73
N TYR A 350 1.10 5.79 8.71
CA TYR A 350 2.31 4.99 8.58
C TYR A 350 3.04 5.33 7.28
N ARG A 351 2.30 5.38 6.17
CA ARG A 351 2.84 5.74 4.85
C ARG A 351 3.46 7.12 4.84
N LEU A 352 2.74 8.12 5.34
CA LEU A 352 3.22 9.50 5.38
C LEU A 352 4.42 9.68 6.31
N SER A 353 4.43 9.03 7.47
CA SER A 353 5.50 9.18 8.46
C SER A 353 6.82 8.55 8.04
N ARG A 354 6.77 7.47 7.24
CA ARG A 354 7.95 6.74 6.73
C ARG A 354 8.32 7.12 5.30
N GLY A 355 7.51 7.94 4.62
CA GLY A 355 7.71 8.28 3.20
C GLY A 355 7.43 7.11 2.26
N LEU A 356 6.57 6.17 2.65
CA LEU A 356 6.18 5.01 1.84
C LEU A 356 5.06 5.41 0.88
N LEU A 357 5.45 6.09 -0.20
CA LEU A 357 4.54 6.46 -1.28
C LEU A 357 4.50 5.33 -2.32
N PRO A 358 3.30 4.87 -2.74
CA PRO A 358 3.17 3.80 -3.71
C PRO A 358 3.66 4.28 -5.07
N LEU A 359 4.58 3.54 -5.69
CA LEU A 359 5.07 3.87 -7.02
C LEU A 359 4.13 3.27 -8.08
N ARG A 360 3.44 4.13 -8.84
CA ARG A 360 2.51 3.72 -9.90
C ARG A 360 3.13 4.03 -11.26
N VAL A 361 3.50 2.98 -11.99
CA VAL A 361 4.20 3.11 -13.29
C VAL A 361 3.39 2.43 -14.38
N CYS A 362 3.21 3.09 -15.52
CA CYS A 362 2.64 2.52 -16.73
C CYS A 362 3.72 2.44 -17.82
N ILE A 363 3.86 1.29 -18.46
CA ILE A 363 4.86 1.07 -19.53
C ILE A 363 4.14 0.81 -20.86
N LEU A 364 4.35 1.73 -21.79
CA LEU A 364 3.77 1.73 -23.13
C LEU A 364 4.87 1.58 -24.19
N GLY A 365 4.48 1.16 -25.40
CA GLY A 365 5.42 0.98 -26.51
C GLY A 365 4.96 -0.09 -27.51
N PRO A 366 5.65 -0.21 -28.66
CA PRO A 366 5.27 -1.15 -29.72
C PRO A 366 5.46 -2.61 -29.28
N PRO A 367 4.79 -3.59 -29.94
CA PRO A 367 4.97 -5.01 -29.64
C PRO A 367 6.45 -5.43 -29.82
N ALA A 368 6.89 -6.45 -29.07
CA ALA A 368 8.25 -7.00 -29.08
C ALA A 368 9.41 -6.07 -28.63
N VAL A 369 9.16 -4.83 -28.20
CA VAL A 369 10.24 -3.90 -27.74
C VAL A 369 10.92 -4.29 -26.43
N GLY A 370 10.32 -5.19 -25.63
CA GLY A 370 10.84 -5.61 -24.33
C GLY A 370 10.16 -4.98 -23.10
N LYS A 371 8.93 -4.47 -23.25
CA LYS A 371 8.12 -3.88 -22.15
C LYS A 371 8.08 -4.79 -20.93
N THR A 372 7.64 -6.04 -21.09
CA THR A 372 7.55 -7.01 -19.99
C THR A 372 8.88 -7.27 -19.30
N THR A 373 9.99 -7.28 -20.04
CA THR A 373 11.33 -7.41 -19.46
C THR A 373 11.67 -6.21 -18.57
N LEU A 374 11.38 -4.99 -19.04
CA LEU A 374 11.54 -3.76 -18.25
C LEU A 374 10.62 -3.78 -17.01
N SER A 375 9.35 -4.10 -17.20
CA SER A 375 8.32 -4.18 -16.15
C SER A 375 8.77 -5.11 -15.02
N LEU A 376 9.22 -6.33 -15.36
CA LEU A 376 9.72 -7.30 -14.38
C LEU A 376 10.98 -6.80 -13.65
N GLN A 377 11.88 -6.10 -14.34
CA GLN A 377 13.08 -5.53 -13.71
C GLN A 377 12.74 -4.40 -12.74
N ILE A 378 11.77 -3.55 -13.08
CA ILE A 378 11.27 -2.47 -12.21
C ILE A 378 10.57 -3.09 -11.00
N CYS A 379 9.68 -4.06 -11.21
CA CYS A 379 9.02 -4.80 -10.12
C CYS A 379 10.02 -5.46 -9.17
N LYS A 380 11.10 -6.05 -9.70
CA LYS A 380 12.13 -6.68 -8.87
C LYS A 380 12.96 -5.67 -8.06
N LYS A 381 13.29 -4.50 -8.63
CA LYS A 381 14.09 -3.47 -7.94
C LYS A 381 13.30 -2.81 -6.82
N TYR A 382 12.07 -2.40 -7.12
CA TYR A 382 11.22 -1.62 -6.20
C TYR A 382 10.23 -2.48 -5.40
N LYS A 383 10.27 -3.81 -5.57
CA LYS A 383 9.33 -4.77 -4.96
C LYS A 383 7.86 -4.39 -5.24
N LEU A 384 7.54 -4.13 -6.51
CA LEU A 384 6.20 -3.73 -6.95
C LEU A 384 5.43 -4.91 -7.55
N HIS A 385 4.10 -4.77 -7.62
CA HIS A 385 3.24 -5.74 -8.28
C HIS A 385 3.20 -5.52 -9.79
N HIS A 386 3.56 -6.56 -10.55
CA HIS A 386 3.42 -6.58 -12.01
C HIS A 386 1.98 -6.89 -12.39
N ILE A 387 1.36 -6.00 -13.16
CA ILE A 387 -0.02 -6.11 -13.61
C ILE A 387 -0.03 -6.22 -15.14
N THR A 388 -0.48 -7.36 -15.63
CA THR A 388 -0.80 -7.60 -17.05
C THR A 388 -2.22 -8.08 -17.15
N LEU A 389 -2.94 -7.63 -18.18
CA LEU A 389 -4.36 -7.94 -18.38
C LEU A 389 -4.66 -9.45 -18.41
N ARG A 390 -3.80 -10.24 -19.08
CA ARG A 390 -3.93 -11.71 -19.15
C ARG A 390 -3.73 -12.36 -17.78
N ASP A 391 -2.60 -12.11 -17.11
CA ASP A 391 -2.31 -12.76 -15.83
C ASP A 391 -3.32 -12.37 -14.74
N THR A 392 -3.84 -11.15 -14.74
CA THR A 392 -4.87 -10.73 -13.78
C THR A 392 -6.17 -11.49 -13.99
N ILE A 393 -6.59 -11.68 -15.23
CA ILE A 393 -7.80 -12.44 -15.56
C ILE A 393 -7.61 -13.91 -15.15
N TYR A 394 -6.50 -14.54 -15.56
CA TYR A 394 -6.24 -15.94 -15.21
C TYR A 394 -6.15 -16.17 -13.70
N LYS A 395 -5.53 -15.26 -12.95
CA LYS A 395 -5.47 -15.33 -11.48
C LYS A 395 -6.85 -15.16 -10.86
N ALA A 396 -7.63 -14.17 -11.30
CA ALA A 396 -8.99 -13.97 -10.82
C ALA A 396 -9.88 -15.19 -11.10
N MET A 397 -9.78 -15.79 -12.28
CA MET A 397 -10.49 -17.03 -12.62
C MET A 397 -10.08 -18.19 -11.71
N ALA A 398 -8.78 -18.37 -11.45
CA ALA A 398 -8.29 -19.42 -10.56
C ALA A 398 -8.76 -19.23 -9.10
N GLU A 399 -8.81 -17.98 -8.61
CA GLU A 399 -9.35 -17.64 -7.30
C GLU A 399 -10.85 -17.95 -7.21
N LEU A 400 -11.63 -17.54 -8.20
CA LEU A 400 -13.06 -17.83 -8.30
C LEU A 400 -13.33 -19.34 -8.38
N GLU A 401 -12.54 -20.10 -9.16
CA GLU A 401 -12.63 -21.57 -9.18
C GLU A 401 -12.36 -22.21 -7.82
N GLY A 402 -11.43 -21.63 -7.05
CA GLY A 402 -11.09 -22.09 -5.70
C GLY A 402 -12.28 -21.95 -4.74
N ILE A 403 -12.95 -20.79 -4.80
CA ILE A 403 -14.14 -20.48 -3.99
C ILE A 403 -15.29 -21.42 -4.35
N VAL A 404 -15.51 -21.70 -5.64
CA VAL A 404 -16.54 -22.63 -6.12
C VAL A 404 -16.27 -24.07 -5.68
N LYS A 405 -15.01 -24.51 -5.70
CA LYS A 405 -14.63 -25.89 -5.34
C LYS A 405 -14.71 -26.16 -3.83
N ASN A 406 -14.47 -25.13 -2.99
CA ASN A 406 -14.50 -25.22 -1.54
C ASN A 406 -15.36 -24.11 -0.93
N PRO A 407 -16.70 -24.17 -1.06
CA PRO A 407 -17.58 -23.17 -0.48
C PRO A 407 -17.55 -23.25 1.05
N ASP A 408 -17.43 -22.10 1.71
CA ASP A 408 -17.60 -21.99 3.16
C ASP A 408 -19.08 -22.27 3.50
N PRO A 409 -19.42 -23.11 4.50
CA PRO A 409 -20.81 -23.50 4.79
C PRO A 409 -21.76 -22.34 5.11
N ASP A 410 -21.23 -21.17 5.48
CA ASP A 410 -22.02 -19.97 5.79
C ASP A 410 -22.07 -18.95 4.62
N ALA A 411 -21.44 -19.23 3.47
CA ALA A 411 -21.27 -18.29 2.35
C ALA A 411 -21.72 -18.84 0.98
N GLU A 412 -22.84 -19.59 0.94
CA GLU A 412 -23.39 -20.15 -0.32
C GLU A 412 -23.74 -19.05 -1.36
N GLU A 413 -24.18 -17.87 -0.93
CA GLU A 413 -24.47 -16.74 -1.84
C GLU A 413 -23.20 -16.23 -2.55
N VAL A 414 -22.08 -16.14 -1.84
CA VAL A 414 -20.79 -15.69 -2.40
C VAL A 414 -20.26 -16.69 -3.43
N ALA A 415 -20.45 -17.99 -3.18
CA ALA A 415 -20.07 -19.02 -4.14
C ALA A 415 -20.93 -18.98 -5.42
N ALA A 416 -22.22 -18.63 -5.31
CA ALA A 416 -23.11 -18.48 -6.47
C ALA A 416 -22.73 -17.25 -7.31
N GLU A 417 -22.45 -16.10 -6.68
CA GLU A 417 -21.96 -14.90 -7.37
C GLU A 417 -20.61 -15.13 -8.05
N ALA A 418 -19.69 -15.83 -7.37
CA ALA A 418 -18.39 -16.20 -7.93
C ALA A 418 -18.53 -17.09 -9.17
N GLN A 419 -19.49 -18.02 -9.16
CA GLN A 419 -19.77 -18.90 -10.30
C GLN A 419 -20.34 -18.11 -11.49
N GLU A 420 -21.22 -17.14 -11.26
CA GLU A 420 -21.79 -16.30 -12.32
C GLU A 420 -20.70 -15.45 -12.98
N LEU A 421 -19.86 -14.77 -12.19
CA LEU A 421 -18.73 -13.98 -12.68
C LEU A 421 -17.73 -14.83 -13.47
N LEU A 422 -17.46 -16.05 -13.01
CA LEU A 422 -16.56 -16.99 -13.68
C LEU A 422 -17.13 -17.44 -15.04
N ASN A 423 -18.45 -17.67 -15.13
CA ASN A 423 -19.10 -17.99 -16.39
C ASN A 423 -19.02 -16.80 -17.37
N THR A 424 -19.28 -15.58 -16.91
CA THR A 424 -19.15 -14.38 -17.73
C THR A 424 -17.72 -14.17 -18.24
N LEU A 425 -16.71 -14.39 -17.40
CA LEU A 425 -15.31 -14.28 -17.80
C LEU A 425 -14.92 -15.36 -18.81
N ASN A 426 -15.37 -16.60 -18.65
CA ASN A 426 -15.15 -17.67 -19.63
C ASN A 426 -15.80 -17.36 -20.98
N GLU A 427 -17.05 -16.91 -20.99
CA GLU A 427 -17.75 -16.50 -22.22
C GLU A 427 -17.04 -15.33 -22.93
N SER A 428 -16.43 -14.41 -22.16
CA SER A 428 -15.65 -13.30 -22.71
C SER A 428 -14.38 -13.77 -23.43
N MET A 429 -13.75 -14.85 -22.96
CA MET A 429 -12.52 -15.42 -23.51
C MET A 429 -12.75 -16.17 -24.83
N ASP A 430 -13.89 -16.83 -24.98
CA ASP A 430 -14.25 -17.59 -26.20
C ASP A 430 -14.63 -16.66 -27.38
N SER A 431 -14.86 -15.37 -27.11
CA SER A 431 -15.23 -14.37 -28.11
C SER A 431 -14.00 -13.57 -28.61
N GLU A 432 -13.04 -14.22 -29.26
CA GLU A 432 -11.86 -13.54 -29.86
C GLU A 432 -12.19 -12.49 -30.95
N GLY A 433 -13.47 -12.29 -31.29
CA GLY A 433 -13.94 -11.54 -32.45
C GLY A 433 -14.42 -10.10 -32.25
N SER A 434 -14.38 -9.52 -31.04
CA SER A 434 -14.80 -8.11 -30.89
C SER A 434 -13.77 -7.24 -30.17
N SER A 435 -13.36 -6.19 -30.87
CA SER A 435 -12.38 -5.14 -30.53
C SER A 435 -12.69 -4.31 -29.27
N PHE A 436 -13.53 -4.82 -28.36
CA PHE A 436 -13.91 -4.17 -27.11
C PHE A 436 -13.54 -5.10 -25.96
N LEU A 437 -12.63 -4.67 -25.09
CA LEU A 437 -12.51 -5.29 -23.77
C LEU A 437 -13.88 -5.11 -23.10
N GLN A 438 -14.50 -6.22 -22.69
CA GLN A 438 -15.77 -6.19 -21.99
C GLN A 438 -15.55 -5.48 -20.64
N LYS A 439 -16.53 -4.67 -20.20
CA LYS A 439 -16.44 -3.85 -18.97
C LYS A 439 -15.99 -4.67 -17.74
N GLU A 440 -16.30 -5.96 -17.77
CA GLU A 440 -15.99 -6.98 -16.78
C GLU A 440 -14.48 -7.23 -16.66
N GLN A 441 -13.73 -7.24 -17.77
CA GLN A 441 -12.26 -7.42 -17.75
C GLN A 441 -11.56 -6.18 -17.17
N LEU A 442 -12.08 -4.99 -17.49
CA LEU A 442 -11.62 -3.74 -16.89
C LEU A 442 -11.96 -3.68 -15.40
N LYS A 443 -13.14 -4.17 -15.00
CA LYS A 443 -13.53 -4.28 -13.59
C LYS A 443 -12.55 -5.16 -12.81
N VAL A 444 -12.22 -6.35 -13.30
CA VAL A 444 -11.21 -7.24 -12.65
C VAL A 444 -9.85 -6.55 -12.53
N LEU A 445 -9.44 -5.79 -13.55
CA LEU A 445 -8.19 -5.04 -13.52
C LEU A 445 -8.23 -3.91 -12.49
N ARG A 446 -9.33 -3.15 -12.42
CA ARG A 446 -9.54 -2.10 -11.42
C ARG A 446 -9.57 -2.68 -10.00
N ASP A 447 -10.25 -3.81 -9.81
CA ASP A 447 -10.28 -4.51 -8.51
C ASP A 447 -8.85 -4.91 -8.09
N LYS A 448 -8.03 -5.38 -9.03
CA LYS A 448 -6.62 -5.67 -8.74
C LYS A 448 -5.82 -4.42 -8.40
N MET A 449 -6.01 -3.32 -9.12
CA MET A 449 -5.35 -2.03 -8.83
C MET A 449 -5.80 -1.42 -7.49
N THR A 450 -7.04 -1.70 -7.09
CA THR A 450 -7.64 -1.29 -5.80
C THR A 450 -7.22 -2.17 -4.64
N SER A 451 -6.65 -3.35 -4.92
CA SER A 451 -6.19 -4.26 -3.87
C SER A 451 -5.17 -3.58 -2.95
N ASN A 452 -5.24 -3.94 -1.66
CA ASN A 452 -4.39 -3.35 -0.60
C ASN A 452 -2.90 -3.40 -0.94
N GLN A 453 -2.46 -4.51 -1.53
CA GLN A 453 -1.12 -4.71 -2.07
C GLN A 453 -0.69 -3.58 -3.04
N CYS A 454 -1.53 -3.28 -4.04
CA CYS A 454 -1.25 -2.25 -5.04
C CYS A 454 -1.46 -0.83 -4.50
N LYS A 455 -2.42 -0.63 -3.58
CA LYS A 455 -2.64 0.65 -2.89
C LYS A 455 -1.45 1.07 -2.01
N ASN A 456 -0.81 0.09 -1.39
CA ASN A 456 0.28 0.31 -0.43
C ASN A 456 1.64 0.38 -1.14
N GLN A 457 2.02 -0.64 -1.92
CA GLN A 457 3.33 -0.70 -2.56
C GLN A 457 3.37 0.05 -3.90
N GLY A 458 2.23 0.11 -4.60
CA GLY A 458 2.16 0.55 -5.99
C GLY A 458 2.13 -0.62 -6.97
N TYR A 459 2.16 -0.29 -8.26
CA TYR A 459 2.03 -1.27 -9.33
C TYR A 459 2.77 -0.84 -10.59
N VAL A 460 3.09 -1.82 -11.44
CA VAL A 460 3.59 -1.61 -12.80
C VAL A 460 2.59 -2.20 -13.79
N LEU A 461 1.93 -1.33 -14.53
CA LEU A 461 1.00 -1.70 -15.59
C LEU A 461 1.76 -1.91 -16.89
N ASP A 462 1.73 -3.14 -17.39
CA ASP A 462 2.51 -3.58 -18.56
C ASP A 462 1.63 -3.67 -19.82
N ALA A 463 2.02 -2.93 -20.85
CA ALA A 463 1.44 -3.01 -22.20
C ALA A 463 -0.07 -2.70 -22.30
N PHE A 464 -0.59 -1.93 -21.35
CA PHE A 464 -1.98 -1.48 -21.26
C PHE A 464 -2.04 -0.12 -20.56
N PRO A 465 -2.96 0.80 -20.92
CA PRO A 465 -3.92 0.80 -22.04
C PRO A 465 -3.31 1.07 -23.42
N ASN A 466 -3.98 0.64 -24.51
CA ASN A 466 -3.48 0.79 -25.89
C ASN A 466 -4.28 1.76 -26.77
N SER A 467 -5.41 2.30 -26.27
CA SER A 467 -6.20 3.34 -26.94
C SER A 467 -6.71 4.36 -25.91
N TYR A 468 -7.04 5.58 -26.37
CA TYR A 468 -7.59 6.63 -25.51
C TYR A 468 -8.85 6.16 -24.78
N LYS A 469 -9.78 5.50 -25.49
CA LYS A 469 -11.01 4.97 -24.89
C LYS A 469 -10.74 3.94 -23.80
N GLN A 470 -9.72 3.09 -23.95
CA GLN A 470 -9.34 2.14 -22.91
C GLN A 470 -8.73 2.81 -21.68
N ALA A 471 -8.05 3.94 -21.86
CA ALA A 471 -7.52 4.72 -20.75
C ALA A 471 -8.65 5.46 -20.02
N GLU A 472 -9.56 6.09 -20.78
CA GLU A 472 -10.80 6.69 -20.30
C GLU A 472 -11.62 5.65 -19.50
N ASP A 473 -11.94 4.51 -20.12
CA ASP A 473 -12.67 3.42 -19.46
C ASP A 473 -11.90 2.75 -18.32
N LEU A 474 -10.59 2.97 -18.12
CA LEU A 474 -9.86 2.38 -16.99
C LEU A 474 -9.77 3.34 -15.80
N PHE A 475 -9.52 4.62 -16.08
CA PHE A 475 -9.14 5.63 -15.09
C PHE A 475 -10.23 6.69 -14.85
N GLU A 476 -11.15 6.90 -15.79
CA GLU A 476 -12.35 7.69 -15.54
C GLU A 476 -13.45 6.78 -14.99
N ASP A 477 -13.80 7.00 -13.73
CA ASP A 477 -15.01 6.46 -13.12
C ASP A 477 -15.87 7.61 -12.59
N GLU A 478 -17.19 7.40 -12.51
CA GLU A 478 -18.16 8.38 -12.00
C GLU A 478 -17.93 8.75 -10.51
N GLN A 479 -16.98 8.10 -9.83
CA GLN A 479 -16.56 8.39 -8.46
C GLN A 479 -15.23 9.14 -8.46
N GLU A 480 -15.27 10.45 -8.20
CA GLU A 480 -14.11 11.38 -8.21
C GLU A 480 -12.92 10.93 -7.31
N GLU A 481 -13.13 10.05 -6.32
CA GLU A 481 -12.07 9.57 -5.43
C GLU A 481 -11.14 8.50 -6.03
N PHE A 482 -11.57 7.82 -7.09
CA PHE A 482 -10.79 6.75 -7.73
C PHE A 482 -9.68 7.28 -8.65
N SER A 483 -9.98 8.33 -9.42
CA SER A 483 -9.10 8.83 -10.47
C SER A 483 -7.78 9.42 -9.93
N GLU A 484 -7.80 10.17 -8.83
CA GLU A 484 -6.55 10.73 -8.25
C GLU A 484 -5.68 9.66 -7.55
N LYS A 485 -6.30 8.66 -6.92
CA LYS A 485 -5.59 7.65 -6.10
C LYS A 485 -5.02 6.49 -6.90
N PHE A 486 -5.52 6.20 -8.10
CA PHE A 486 -5.11 5.02 -8.86
C PHE A 486 -4.46 5.32 -10.21
N THR A 487 -4.44 6.57 -10.68
CA THR A 487 -3.72 6.95 -11.91
C THR A 487 -2.20 6.78 -11.78
N PRO A 488 -1.50 6.32 -12.83
CA PRO A 488 -0.06 6.19 -12.82
C PRO A 488 0.62 7.55 -12.70
N GLU A 489 1.64 7.67 -11.86
CA GLU A 489 2.44 8.89 -11.73
C GLU A 489 3.52 8.98 -12.82
N PHE A 490 4.01 7.81 -13.26
CA PHE A 490 5.04 7.72 -14.28
C PHE A 490 4.54 6.91 -15.49
N VAL A 491 4.58 7.53 -16.67
CA VAL A 491 4.29 6.85 -17.94
C VAL A 491 5.60 6.75 -18.73
N LEU A 492 6.08 5.53 -18.94
CA LEU A 492 7.30 5.24 -19.68
C LEU A 492 6.93 4.73 -21.07
N VAL A 493 7.39 5.42 -22.12
CA VAL A 493 7.13 5.05 -23.52
C VAL A 493 8.41 4.55 -24.13
N LEU A 494 8.44 3.27 -24.50
CA LEU A 494 9.52 2.68 -25.26
C LEU A 494 9.27 2.92 -26.75
N ASP A 495 10.22 3.52 -27.45
CA ASP A 495 10.15 3.69 -28.90
C ASP A 495 11.29 2.91 -29.60
N ALA A 496 10.94 2.27 -30.71
CA ALA A 496 11.85 1.47 -31.50
C ALA A 496 11.43 1.42 -32.98
N THR A 497 12.43 1.39 -33.86
CA THR A 497 12.21 1.27 -35.30
C THR A 497 11.60 -0.08 -35.67
N GLU A 498 10.80 -0.12 -36.74
CA GLU A 498 10.22 -1.37 -37.26
C GLU A 498 11.28 -2.43 -37.51
N PHE A 499 12.39 -2.01 -38.12
CA PHE A 499 13.50 -2.87 -38.47
C PHE A 499 14.06 -3.60 -37.24
N PHE A 500 14.22 -2.88 -36.13
CA PHE A 500 14.70 -3.47 -34.88
C PHE A 500 13.70 -4.48 -34.31
N LEU A 501 12.41 -4.16 -34.31
CA LEU A 501 11.37 -5.02 -33.77
C LEU A 501 11.23 -6.31 -34.60
N THR A 502 11.23 -6.19 -35.93
CA THR A 502 11.18 -7.35 -36.83
C THR A 502 12.42 -8.23 -36.66
N ASP A 503 13.63 -7.66 -36.59
CA ASP A 503 14.87 -8.42 -36.36
C ASP A 503 14.84 -9.15 -35.00
N ARG A 504 14.30 -8.50 -33.96
CA ARG A 504 14.15 -9.13 -32.64
C ARG A 504 13.18 -10.32 -32.68
N VAL A 505 12.04 -10.19 -33.36
CA VAL A 505 11.05 -11.29 -33.49
C VAL A 505 11.62 -12.47 -34.27
N ILE A 506 12.38 -12.23 -35.34
CA ILE A 506 13.05 -13.29 -36.13
C ILE A 506 13.99 -14.13 -35.28
N ASN A 507 14.69 -13.49 -34.35
CA ASN A 507 15.72 -14.14 -33.55
C ASN A 507 15.14 -14.80 -32.27
N LEU A 508 13.81 -14.76 -32.06
CA LEU A 508 13.16 -15.43 -30.93
C LEU A 508 12.97 -16.94 -31.22
N PRO A 509 13.03 -17.80 -30.19
CA PRO A 509 12.66 -19.21 -30.31
C PRO A 509 11.20 -19.40 -30.77
N GLU A 510 10.95 -20.39 -31.63
CA GLU A 510 9.61 -20.68 -32.18
C GLU A 510 8.55 -20.91 -31.10
N GLU A 511 8.90 -21.58 -30.00
CA GLU A 511 8.01 -21.77 -28.84
C GLU A 511 7.49 -20.43 -28.29
N THR A 512 8.40 -19.46 -28.09
CA THR A 512 8.04 -18.13 -27.58
C THR A 512 7.25 -17.29 -28.58
N VAL A 513 7.43 -17.53 -29.88
CA VAL A 513 6.68 -16.85 -30.95
C VAL A 513 5.23 -17.33 -30.97
N GLN A 514 5.01 -18.64 -30.79
CA GLN A 514 3.66 -19.22 -30.70
C GLN A 514 2.94 -18.75 -29.43
N ASP A 515 3.59 -18.81 -28.27
CA ASP A 515 3.01 -18.41 -26.98
C ASP A 515 2.61 -16.91 -26.94
N LEU A 516 3.44 -16.04 -27.52
CA LEU A 516 3.19 -14.59 -27.53
C LEU A 516 2.30 -14.15 -28.72
N GLY A 517 2.01 -15.06 -29.66
CA GLY A 517 1.27 -14.78 -30.88
C GLY A 517 1.99 -13.79 -31.79
N TYR A 518 3.32 -13.96 -31.94
CA TYR A 518 4.18 -13.17 -32.83
C TYR A 518 4.37 -13.82 -34.21
N GLU A 519 3.40 -14.61 -34.65
CA GLU A 519 3.31 -15.04 -36.05
C GLU A 519 3.40 -13.80 -36.98
N PRO A 520 4.10 -13.90 -38.12
CA PRO A 520 4.42 -12.75 -38.98
C PRO A 520 3.22 -11.84 -39.28
N GLU A 521 2.07 -12.42 -39.66
CA GLU A 521 0.85 -11.66 -39.99
C GLU A 521 0.23 -10.98 -38.76
N LYS A 522 0.14 -11.70 -37.64
CA LYS A 522 -0.42 -11.18 -36.38
C LYS A 522 0.47 -10.08 -35.78
N PHE A 523 1.79 -10.22 -35.85
CA PHE A 523 2.74 -9.22 -35.36
C PHE A 523 2.66 -7.92 -36.17
N LEU A 524 2.70 -8.01 -37.50
CA LEU A 524 2.60 -6.84 -38.39
C LEU A 524 1.26 -6.13 -38.22
N SER A 525 0.17 -6.88 -38.10
CA SER A 525 -1.17 -6.33 -37.82
C SER A 525 -1.20 -5.56 -36.49
N ARG A 526 -0.68 -6.14 -35.39
CA ARG A 526 -0.59 -5.46 -34.08
C ARG A 526 0.27 -4.20 -34.13
N LEU A 527 1.39 -4.24 -34.87
CA LEU A 527 2.28 -3.10 -35.02
C LEU A 527 1.63 -1.97 -35.84
N ALA A 528 0.88 -2.31 -36.88
CA ALA A 528 0.12 -1.35 -37.68
C ALA A 528 -0.96 -0.66 -36.82
N ILE A 529 -1.76 -1.43 -36.08
CA ILE A 529 -2.79 -0.91 -35.16
C ILE A 529 -2.18 0.04 -34.11
N TYR A 530 -1.05 -0.34 -33.51
CA TYR A 530 -0.37 0.51 -32.53
C TYR A 530 0.05 1.87 -33.13
N ARG A 531 0.58 1.86 -34.36
CA ARG A 531 1.01 3.10 -35.02
C ARG A 531 -0.16 3.97 -35.46
N GLU A 532 -1.25 3.36 -35.90
CA GLU A 532 -2.49 4.08 -36.20
C GLU A 532 -3.00 4.80 -34.96
N ASN A 533 -3.13 4.10 -33.82
CA ASN A 533 -3.56 4.69 -32.55
C ASN A 533 -2.64 5.80 -32.03
N MET A 534 -1.34 5.76 -32.35
CA MET A 534 -0.38 6.81 -31.96
C MET A 534 -0.45 8.05 -32.86
N GLN A 535 -0.96 7.91 -34.09
CA GLN A 535 -1.14 9.02 -35.05
C GLN A 535 -2.50 9.70 -34.90
N GLU A 536 -3.45 9.07 -34.22
CA GLU A 536 -4.77 9.67 -33.94
C GLU A 536 -4.66 10.90 -33.02
N GLU A 537 -5.54 11.89 -33.25
CA GLU A 537 -5.67 13.08 -32.40
C GLU A 537 -6.04 12.73 -30.94
N LYS A 538 -6.58 11.52 -30.71
CA LYS A 538 -6.88 10.95 -29.39
C LYS A 538 -6.00 9.73 -29.12
N SER A 539 -4.71 9.95 -28.95
CA SER A 539 -3.77 8.89 -28.55
C SER A 539 -3.82 8.65 -27.04
N VAL A 540 -3.31 7.49 -26.59
CA VAL A 540 -3.13 7.20 -25.14
C VAL A 540 -2.22 8.24 -24.47
N LEU A 541 -1.23 8.76 -25.19
CA LEU A 541 -0.31 9.76 -24.67
C LEU A 541 -1.02 11.08 -24.40
N ASN A 542 -1.93 11.48 -25.31
CA ASN A 542 -2.72 12.70 -25.17
C ASN A 542 -3.63 12.62 -23.93
N TYR A 543 -4.19 11.45 -23.62
CA TYR A 543 -4.97 11.23 -22.39
C TYR A 543 -4.14 11.53 -21.12
N PHE A 544 -2.91 11.04 -21.05
CA PHE A 544 -2.05 11.31 -19.90
C PHE A 544 -1.56 12.76 -19.84
N GLU A 545 -1.33 13.39 -21.00
CA GLU A 545 -1.01 14.81 -21.08
C GLU A 545 -2.16 15.71 -20.59
N GLU A 546 -3.42 15.32 -20.85
CA GLU A 546 -4.61 16.00 -20.33
C GLU A 546 -4.73 15.90 -18.79
N LEU A 547 -4.15 14.86 -18.20
CA LEU A 547 -4.06 14.65 -16.74
C LEU A 547 -2.81 15.29 -16.11
N ASP A 548 -2.09 16.15 -16.83
CA ASP A 548 -0.81 16.75 -16.42
C ASP A 548 0.31 15.71 -16.13
N ILE A 549 0.19 14.48 -16.64
CA ILE A 549 1.20 13.42 -16.52
C ILE A 549 2.06 13.42 -17.79
N ILE A 550 3.35 13.76 -17.66
CA ILE A 550 4.26 13.86 -18.80
C ILE A 550 4.82 12.48 -19.18
N PRO A 551 4.55 11.93 -20.38
CA PRO A 551 5.12 10.68 -20.83
C PRO A 551 6.63 10.81 -21.08
N VAL A 552 7.43 9.88 -20.55
CA VAL A 552 8.89 9.84 -20.75
C VAL A 552 9.23 8.90 -21.90
N LEU A 553 9.71 9.47 -23.00
CA LEU A 553 10.20 8.72 -24.17
C LEU A 553 11.62 8.20 -23.92
N LEU A 554 11.76 6.87 -23.87
CA LEU A 554 13.04 6.19 -23.76
C LEU A 554 13.52 5.80 -25.17
N GLY A 555 14.38 6.63 -25.76
CA GLY A 555 14.88 6.48 -27.13
C GLY A 555 16.10 5.55 -27.26
N ASN A 556 16.12 4.77 -28.34
CA ASN A 556 17.18 3.83 -28.77
C ASN A 556 17.42 2.62 -27.84
N VAL A 557 16.56 1.61 -27.97
CA VAL A 557 16.78 0.24 -27.48
C VAL A 557 17.89 -0.44 -28.31
N MET A 558 19.15 -0.05 -28.14
CA MET A 558 20.26 -0.78 -28.75
C MET A 558 20.72 -1.96 -27.86
N GLU A 559 20.49 -1.90 -26.55
CA GLU A 559 20.78 -2.99 -25.60
C GLU A 559 19.83 -2.96 -24.38
N ASP A 560 19.30 -4.12 -23.96
CA ASP A 560 18.37 -4.27 -22.82
C ASP A 560 18.94 -3.73 -21.48
N ASN A 561 20.28 -3.60 -21.36
CA ASN A 561 20.96 -3.08 -20.16
C ASN A 561 21.01 -1.54 -20.07
N VAL A 562 20.90 -0.81 -21.18
CA VAL A 562 21.01 0.66 -21.23
C VAL A 562 19.66 1.30 -20.91
N LEU A 563 18.59 0.76 -21.51
CA LEU A 563 17.21 1.21 -21.29
C LEU A 563 16.80 1.19 -19.82
N CYS A 564 17.29 0.17 -19.10
CA CYS A 564 16.99 0.03 -17.69
C CYS A 564 17.77 1.03 -16.83
N LYS A 565 18.96 1.50 -17.24
CA LYS A 565 19.68 2.55 -16.51
C LYS A 565 19.01 3.91 -16.64
N ASP A 566 18.52 4.23 -17.84
CA ASP A 566 17.86 5.52 -18.10
C ASP A 566 16.50 5.57 -17.40
N ALA A 567 15.66 4.52 -17.55
CA ALA A 567 14.40 4.39 -16.82
C ALA A 567 14.61 4.43 -15.28
N ARG A 568 15.66 3.77 -14.77
CA ARG A 568 16.01 3.81 -13.35
C ARG A 568 16.43 5.21 -12.92
N SER A 569 17.29 5.88 -13.69
CA SER A 569 17.75 7.23 -13.36
C SER A 569 16.59 8.22 -13.33
N HIS A 570 15.61 8.09 -14.22
CA HIS A 570 14.41 8.92 -14.21
C HIS A 570 13.55 8.68 -12.96
N ILE A 571 13.29 7.43 -12.61
CA ILE A 571 12.53 7.10 -11.39
C ILE A 571 13.33 7.52 -10.14
N ASP A 572 14.64 7.27 -10.10
CA ASP A 572 15.51 7.60 -8.96
C ASP A 572 15.66 9.12 -8.79
N ILE A 573 15.76 9.91 -9.87
CA ILE A 573 15.81 11.39 -9.80
C ILE A 573 14.49 11.97 -9.28
N CYS A 574 13.35 11.45 -9.74
CA CYS A 574 12.05 11.94 -9.31
C CYS A 574 11.68 11.50 -7.88
N THR A 575 12.24 10.38 -7.40
CA THR A 575 11.99 9.85 -6.05
C THR A 575 13.02 10.29 -5.00
N SER A 576 14.20 10.80 -5.41
CA SER A 576 15.26 11.28 -4.49
C SER A 576 15.21 12.76 -4.16
N SER A 577 14.35 13.56 -4.80
CA SER A 577 14.12 14.94 -4.37
C SER A 577 13.21 14.98 -3.14
N ASP A 578 13.82 14.76 -1.97
CA ASP A 578 13.29 15.25 -0.70
C ASP A 578 13.11 16.76 -0.81
N THR A 579 11.89 17.23 -1.07
CA THR A 579 11.32 18.46 -0.50
C THR A 579 9.89 18.64 -0.97
N GLN A 580 9.02 18.93 0.00
CA GLN A 580 7.69 19.48 -0.19
C GLN A 580 7.73 20.77 -1.01
N SER A 581 7.73 20.66 -2.34
CA SER A 581 7.29 21.72 -3.26
C SER A 581 7.32 21.20 -4.69
N ASN A 582 6.17 21.30 -5.36
CA ASN A 582 5.98 21.17 -6.81
C ASN A 582 7.26 21.45 -7.61
N SER A 583 7.86 20.43 -8.21
CA SER A 583 8.79 20.68 -9.29
C SER A 583 8.96 19.48 -10.24
N THR A 584 7.88 19.14 -10.95
CA THR A 584 7.97 18.74 -12.38
C THR A 584 8.95 19.67 -13.14
N LEU A 585 9.06 20.93 -12.71
CA LEU A 585 10.05 21.93 -13.14
C LEU A 585 11.53 21.60 -12.82
N CYS A 586 11.87 20.88 -11.75
CA CYS A 586 13.27 20.50 -11.48
C CYS A 586 13.72 19.32 -12.34
N ALA A 587 12.85 18.33 -12.53
CA ALA A 587 13.07 17.24 -13.48
C ALA A 587 13.19 17.78 -14.92
N LEU A 588 12.35 18.76 -15.30
CA LEU A 588 12.45 19.50 -16.56
C LEU A 588 13.79 20.24 -16.70
N ASN A 589 14.32 20.88 -15.65
CA ASN A 589 15.61 21.56 -15.70
C ASN A 589 16.81 20.60 -15.82
N ALA A 590 16.73 19.41 -15.21
CA ALA A 590 17.75 18.37 -15.38
C ALA A 590 17.72 17.78 -16.80
N LEU A 591 16.53 17.58 -17.38
CA LEU A 591 16.31 17.14 -18.75
C LEU A 591 16.74 18.18 -19.80
N PHE A 592 16.43 19.47 -19.57
CA PHE A 592 16.87 20.57 -20.43
C PHE A 592 18.40 20.66 -20.51
N ASN A 593 19.10 20.37 -19.41
CA ASN A 593 20.56 20.40 -19.39
C ASN A 593 21.21 19.18 -20.08
N LEU A 594 20.50 18.05 -20.19
CA LEU A 594 20.97 16.87 -20.95
C LEU A 594 20.69 16.97 -22.46
N GLN A 595 19.63 17.66 -22.87
CA GLN A 595 19.25 17.81 -24.28
C GLN A 595 19.97 18.95 -25.04
N PHE A 596 20.61 19.90 -24.36
CA PHE A 596 21.23 21.08 -25.01
C PHE A 596 22.76 21.21 -24.79
N ALA A 597 23.51 20.11 -24.83
CA ALA A 597 24.91 20.20 -25.24
C ALA A 597 24.92 20.45 -26.77
N PRO A 598 25.56 21.52 -27.27
CA PRO A 598 25.54 21.84 -28.70
C PRO A 598 26.31 20.76 -29.47
N PHE A 599 25.59 19.84 -30.10
CA PHE A 599 26.17 18.89 -31.03
C PHE A 599 26.17 19.54 -32.42
N GLU A 600 27.37 19.84 -32.93
CA GLU A 600 27.57 20.34 -34.29
C GLU A 600 26.93 19.38 -35.31
N PRO A 601 26.22 19.88 -36.33
CA PRO A 601 25.68 19.04 -37.38
C PRO A 601 26.84 18.63 -38.30
N SER A 602 27.52 17.52 -37.99
CA SER A 602 28.38 16.88 -38.98
C SER A 602 27.51 16.09 -39.97
N LEU A 603 26.97 16.81 -40.96
CA LEU A 603 26.59 16.23 -42.25
C LEU A 603 27.84 15.53 -42.85
N PRO A 604 27.81 14.21 -43.12
CA PRO A 604 28.74 13.66 -44.08
C PRO A 604 28.23 14.07 -45.45
N CYS A 605 28.96 14.98 -46.08
CA CYS A 605 28.83 15.33 -47.49
C CYS A 605 28.83 14.05 -48.33
N VAL A 606 27.79 13.87 -49.14
CA VAL A 606 27.80 12.90 -50.24
C VAL A 606 28.88 13.36 -51.22
N SER A 607 29.95 12.57 -51.34
CA SER A 607 30.85 12.63 -52.49
C SER A 607 30.99 11.24 -53.07
N GLU A 608 30.50 11.09 -54.30
CA GLU A 608 30.62 9.89 -55.12
C GLU A 608 32.09 9.50 -55.31
N ALA A 609 32.40 8.21 -55.12
CA ALA A 609 33.49 7.55 -55.82
C ALA A 609 33.21 6.04 -55.91
N THR A 610 33.02 5.61 -57.15
CA THR A 610 33.04 4.25 -57.69
C THR A 610 33.94 3.26 -56.94
N ASN A 611 33.37 2.15 -56.47
CA ASN A 611 33.83 0.77 -56.69
C ASN A 611 32.76 -0.20 -56.14
N GLY A 612 32.44 -1.23 -56.91
CA GLY A 612 31.28 -2.11 -56.71
C GLY A 612 31.40 -3.08 -55.54
N GLU A 613 31.27 -2.58 -54.32
CA GLU A 613 30.94 -3.38 -53.15
C GLU A 613 29.65 -2.83 -52.52
N GLU A 614 28.63 -3.70 -52.40
CA GLU A 614 27.39 -3.35 -51.75
C GLU A 614 27.66 -2.97 -50.28
N PRO A 615 27.09 -1.87 -49.76
CA PRO A 615 27.32 -1.47 -48.38
C PRO A 615 26.92 -2.61 -47.44
N ALA A 616 27.72 -2.92 -46.43
CA ALA A 616 27.51 -4.06 -45.53
C ALA A 616 26.09 -4.11 -44.92
N THR A 617 25.48 -2.94 -44.73
CA THR A 617 24.07 -2.79 -44.33
C THR A 617 23.08 -3.36 -45.35
N SER A 618 23.32 -3.19 -46.65
CA SER A 618 22.46 -3.73 -47.73
C SER A 618 22.59 -5.24 -47.91
N LEU A 619 23.77 -5.82 -47.72
CA LEU A 619 23.99 -7.27 -47.73
C LEU A 619 23.31 -7.93 -46.53
N LEU A 620 23.42 -7.32 -45.35
CA LEU A 620 22.69 -7.75 -44.15
C LEU A 620 21.18 -7.66 -44.34
N MET A 621 20.68 -6.59 -44.99
CA MET A 621 19.25 -6.45 -45.32
C MET A 621 18.76 -7.55 -46.26
N ARG A 622 19.54 -7.93 -47.28
CA ARG A 622 19.17 -9.03 -48.19
C ARG A 622 19.19 -10.40 -47.51
N SER A 623 20.20 -10.67 -46.70
CA SER A 623 20.28 -11.94 -45.95
C SER A 623 19.16 -12.06 -44.90
N ARG A 624 18.73 -10.94 -44.31
CA ARG A 624 17.60 -10.90 -43.36
C ARG A 624 16.25 -11.01 -44.06
N ALA A 625 16.06 -10.33 -45.20
CA ALA A 625 14.86 -10.46 -46.02
C ALA A 625 14.68 -11.90 -46.53
N ALA A 626 15.77 -12.54 -46.96
CA ALA A 626 15.76 -13.95 -47.35
C ALA A 626 15.31 -14.86 -46.19
N ARG A 627 15.84 -14.65 -44.98
CA ARG A 627 15.41 -15.43 -43.79
C ARG A 627 13.93 -15.21 -43.44
N TRP A 628 13.42 -13.98 -43.55
CA TRP A 628 12.00 -13.69 -43.32
C TRP A 628 11.13 -14.38 -44.36
N GLU A 629 11.52 -14.31 -45.63
CA GLU A 629 10.78 -14.92 -46.74
C GLU A 629 10.79 -16.45 -46.67
N GLU A 630 11.93 -17.05 -46.31
CA GLU A 630 12.05 -18.48 -46.00
C GLU A 630 11.13 -18.90 -44.85
N TRP A 631 11.09 -18.11 -43.76
CA TRP A 631 10.24 -18.40 -42.61
C TRP A 631 8.75 -18.25 -42.94
N THR A 632 8.38 -17.22 -43.72
CA THR A 632 7.01 -16.99 -44.17
C THR A 632 6.54 -18.13 -45.06
N GLN A 633 7.38 -18.56 -46.02
CA GLN A 633 7.11 -19.71 -46.88
C GLN A 633 6.98 -21.00 -46.07
N SER A 634 7.90 -21.27 -45.14
CA SER A 634 7.84 -22.46 -44.29
C SER A 634 6.58 -22.48 -43.41
N SER A 635 6.14 -21.33 -42.89
CA SER A 635 4.91 -21.23 -42.10
C SER A 635 3.67 -21.48 -42.95
N GLU A 636 3.63 -20.96 -44.18
CA GLU A 636 2.52 -21.15 -45.10
C GLU A 636 2.46 -22.60 -45.65
N GLU A 637 3.61 -23.23 -45.85
CA GLU A 637 3.70 -24.66 -46.17
C GLU A 637 3.14 -25.54 -45.05
N VAL A 638 3.46 -25.24 -43.79
CA VAL A 638 2.88 -25.94 -42.63
C VAL A 638 1.37 -25.75 -42.58
N ARG A 639 0.87 -24.52 -42.75
CA ARG A 639 -0.58 -24.24 -42.79
C ARG A 639 -1.28 -25.03 -43.89
N MET A 640 -0.71 -25.05 -45.09
CA MET A 640 -1.24 -25.81 -46.23
C MET A 640 -1.26 -27.31 -45.96
N LEU A 641 -0.23 -27.86 -45.30
CA LEU A 641 -0.18 -29.26 -44.90
C LEU A 641 -1.23 -29.59 -43.84
N GLU A 642 -1.44 -28.70 -42.86
CA GLU A 642 -2.48 -28.83 -41.84
C GLU A 642 -3.87 -28.79 -42.46
N GLU A 643 -4.16 -27.82 -43.33
CA GLU A 643 -5.43 -27.73 -44.06
C GLU A 643 -5.67 -28.96 -44.93
N LEU A 644 -4.65 -29.46 -45.62
CA LEU A 644 -4.75 -30.67 -46.44
C LEU A 644 -4.94 -31.93 -45.58
N HIS A 645 -4.30 -32.00 -44.42
CA HIS A 645 -4.51 -33.07 -43.45
C HIS A 645 -5.95 -33.06 -42.92
N MET A 646 -6.46 -31.88 -42.54
CA MET A 646 -7.84 -31.67 -42.10
C MET A 646 -8.86 -32.01 -43.20
N ALA A 647 -8.60 -31.60 -44.44
CA ALA A 647 -9.45 -31.95 -45.58
C ALA A 647 -9.46 -33.47 -45.82
N ASN A 648 -8.31 -34.14 -45.77
CA ASN A 648 -8.22 -35.59 -45.92
C ASN A 648 -8.96 -36.33 -44.80
N LEU A 649 -8.83 -35.90 -43.54
CA LEU A 649 -9.60 -36.47 -42.42
C LEU A 649 -11.09 -36.29 -42.63
N THR A 650 -11.51 -35.11 -43.09
CA THR A 650 -12.91 -34.80 -43.40
C THR A 650 -13.45 -35.67 -44.54
N ASP A 651 -12.65 -35.89 -45.59
CA ASP A 651 -13.01 -36.77 -46.71
C ASP A 651 -13.06 -38.25 -46.33
N GLN A 652 -12.17 -38.71 -45.45
CA GLN A 652 -12.22 -40.05 -44.89
C GLN A 652 -13.49 -40.26 -44.04
N MET A 653 -13.81 -39.29 -43.18
CA MET A 653 -15.04 -39.31 -42.38
C MET A 653 -16.30 -39.26 -43.25
N ARG A 654 -16.32 -38.39 -44.28
CA ARG A 654 -17.43 -38.29 -45.23
C ARG A 654 -17.60 -39.58 -46.03
N SER A 655 -16.49 -40.19 -46.46
CA SER A 655 -16.50 -41.48 -47.16
C SER A 655 -17.00 -42.61 -46.27
N TYR A 656 -16.60 -42.64 -44.99
CA TYR A 656 -17.10 -43.60 -44.01
C TYR A 656 -18.60 -43.41 -43.75
N LEU A 657 -19.06 -42.17 -43.54
CA LEU A 657 -20.48 -41.85 -43.38
C LEU A 657 -21.30 -42.27 -44.60
N MET A 658 -20.83 -41.97 -45.81
CA MET A 658 -21.53 -42.32 -47.06
C MET A 658 -21.56 -43.83 -47.34
N LYS A 659 -20.51 -44.58 -46.95
CA LYS A 659 -20.43 -46.03 -47.21
C LYS A 659 -21.07 -46.87 -46.10
N SER A 660 -20.87 -46.50 -44.86
CA SER A 660 -21.22 -47.34 -43.70
C SER A 660 -22.56 -46.93 -43.08
N VAL A 661 -22.87 -45.63 -43.03
CA VAL A 661 -24.01 -45.11 -42.27
C VAL A 661 -25.20 -44.75 -43.17
N MET A 662 -24.96 -43.99 -44.25
CA MET A 662 -26.00 -43.49 -45.14
C MET A 662 -26.86 -44.57 -45.82
N PRO A 663 -26.33 -45.75 -46.22
CA PRO A 663 -27.17 -46.80 -46.82
C PRO A 663 -28.17 -47.40 -45.83
N THR A 664 -27.77 -47.59 -44.57
CA THR A 664 -28.63 -48.14 -43.51
C THR A 664 -29.62 -47.08 -43.02
N LEU A 665 -29.16 -45.84 -42.83
CA LEU A 665 -30.00 -44.69 -42.48
C LEU A 665 -31.03 -44.38 -43.57
N GLY A 666 -30.63 -44.39 -44.84
CA GLY A 666 -31.53 -44.16 -45.97
C GLY A 666 -32.61 -45.24 -46.06
N LYS A 667 -32.26 -46.51 -45.84
CA LYS A 667 -33.25 -47.60 -45.77
C LYS A 667 -34.20 -47.45 -44.58
N GLY A 668 -33.68 -47.07 -43.41
CA GLY A 668 -34.49 -46.83 -42.22
C GLY A 668 -35.46 -45.67 -42.39
N LEU A 669 -35.02 -44.57 -43.01
CA LEU A 669 -35.87 -43.42 -43.33
C LEU A 669 -36.96 -43.80 -44.35
N ILE A 670 -36.62 -44.56 -45.39
CA ILE A 670 -37.60 -45.04 -46.38
C ILE A 670 -38.65 -45.96 -45.72
N GLU A 671 -38.23 -46.87 -44.85
CA GLU A 671 -39.15 -47.75 -44.13
C GLU A 671 -40.02 -46.97 -43.13
N CYS A 672 -39.46 -45.99 -42.41
CA CYS A 672 -40.22 -45.11 -41.53
C CYS A 672 -41.29 -44.30 -42.31
N CYS A 673 -40.96 -43.82 -43.51
CA CYS A 673 -41.93 -43.14 -44.38
C CYS A 673 -43.03 -44.07 -44.91
N ARG A 674 -42.76 -45.37 -45.06
CA ARG A 674 -43.75 -46.37 -45.50
C ARG A 674 -44.68 -46.80 -44.38
N THR A 675 -44.15 -47.01 -43.17
CA THR A 675 -44.91 -47.51 -42.02
C THR A 675 -45.66 -46.42 -41.27
N GLN A 676 -45.22 -45.15 -41.39
CA GLN A 676 -45.78 -43.98 -40.68
C GLN A 676 -46.10 -44.29 -39.20
N PRO A 677 -45.09 -44.67 -38.40
CA PRO A 677 -45.28 -44.98 -36.99
C PRO A 677 -45.63 -43.70 -36.20
N ALA A 678 -46.33 -43.86 -35.08
CA ALA A 678 -46.71 -42.74 -34.21
C ALA A 678 -45.50 -41.98 -33.63
N GLU A 679 -44.37 -42.68 -33.43
CA GLU A 679 -43.10 -42.12 -32.99
C GLU A 679 -41.98 -42.46 -34.01
N PRO A 680 -41.73 -41.56 -34.98
CA PRO A 680 -40.78 -41.81 -36.07
C PRO A 680 -39.33 -41.95 -35.64
N LEU A 681 -38.93 -41.24 -34.57
CA LEU A 681 -37.55 -41.22 -34.09
C LEU A 681 -37.17 -42.53 -33.39
N ASP A 682 -38.05 -43.04 -32.51
CA ASP A 682 -37.80 -44.30 -31.79
C ASP A 682 -37.82 -45.50 -32.74
N PHE A 683 -38.72 -45.50 -33.73
CA PHE A 683 -38.75 -46.52 -34.78
C PHE A 683 -37.45 -46.51 -35.61
N LEU A 684 -36.94 -45.33 -35.98
CA LEU A 684 -35.71 -45.21 -36.75
C LEU A 684 -34.49 -45.65 -35.92
N ALA A 685 -34.45 -45.30 -34.62
CA ALA A 685 -33.40 -45.74 -33.71
C ALA A 685 -33.38 -47.26 -33.55
N GLU A 686 -34.53 -47.88 -33.28
CA GLU A 686 -34.64 -49.35 -33.17
C GLU A 686 -34.27 -50.05 -34.48
N PHE A 687 -34.65 -49.47 -35.63
CA PHE A 687 -34.28 -49.97 -36.95
C PHE A 687 -32.76 -49.92 -37.18
N LEU A 688 -32.09 -48.85 -36.75
CA LEU A 688 -30.65 -48.68 -36.89
C LEU A 688 -29.88 -49.64 -35.96
N PHE A 689 -30.34 -49.82 -34.72
CA PHE A 689 -29.76 -50.79 -33.79
C PHE A 689 -29.86 -52.23 -34.32
N ARG A 690 -31.00 -52.61 -34.92
CA ARG A 690 -31.19 -53.96 -35.49
C ARG A 690 -30.37 -54.22 -36.75
N ASN A 691 -30.00 -53.17 -37.48
CA ASN A 691 -29.30 -53.28 -38.77
C ASN A 691 -27.90 -52.66 -38.72
N ASN A 692 -27.28 -52.66 -37.54
CA ASN A 692 -25.95 -52.12 -37.33
C ASN A 692 -24.92 -52.94 -38.16
N PRO A 693 -24.16 -52.30 -39.06
CA PRO A 693 -23.20 -53.01 -39.92
C PRO A 693 -22.02 -53.65 -39.17
N HIS A 694 -21.88 -53.43 -37.86
CA HIS A 694 -20.81 -53.98 -37.02
C HIS A 694 -21.19 -55.19 -36.15
N ASP A 695 -22.45 -55.64 -36.17
CA ASP A 695 -22.95 -56.75 -35.34
C ASP A 695 -23.04 -58.12 -36.06
N HIS A 696 -22.29 -58.31 -37.16
CA HIS A 696 -22.18 -59.58 -37.90
C HIS A 696 -20.75 -60.00 -38.21
#